data_AF-A0A913Z5F4-F1
#
_entry.id   AF-A0A913Z5F4-F1
#
_cell.length_a   1.000
_cell.length_b   1.000
_cell.length_c   1.000
_cell.angle_alpha   90.00
_cell.angle_beta   90.00
_cell.angle_gamma   90.00
#
_symmetry.space_group_name_H-M   'P 1'
#
loop_
_entity.id
_entity.type
_entity.pdbx_description
1 polymer ?
#
loop_
_entity_poly.entity_id
_entity_poly.type
_entity_poly.pdbx_seq_one_letter_code
_entity_poly.pdbx_strand_id
1 'polypeptide(L)'
;MDWGGRSTTSTMSTGVVDELALELDENLADLSLEKTITSSLKTAEEIERLTVDERLGDIERAVYLLSSGQEVQRISVINNLPQLLRDHNNEAMRRVVPKVREVLHLANCELQDAATKVFVTIIEERIVTPAVYAQSFLQTILTNVDNRDPDISEAWLEVLLQVITCLPKDILKRDVLTVAVAKGQLSQSVQSRLASCRILGKIATRCDSFMIKRDILPLVTSLCQNVDYEVRACMCRQLDLVARGLGLEPTKSAILPELVELSNDEESCVRLAALETIVSLLSLLDDETCTQTIIPLVCKFCETAMRCEDSTLPAVARQFGRLCHGLSVNLTEDQKIWFLNFYCKLCVIGLVPDKTRVNDRQDASRASKQSPPILNLYREEDRHMECRRHCAFNFPCMVLFAGPRNFKTELHGTFASLCDDPNKCVRVTMASGFHEVAKMLGSNVLTIQGELISLLKDDSLEVIQGIISYLPDTLDAFARGGGNVITESKILGFGFDNLFLCRRVTGLSDLIPALLSAESATAASRNWRLHRDILDKYSHLPRCLTSEQIYGKITPMVFRHITTHRVLPVQLAAARTICVFMKYNRKLEQRQDMCGKLIAECCHSKNHRYRKLFIDICHFSLELFSKSFFKDNLYNYVVQLAQDPVPNVRLKFCSLLPSLKAQFKLPKDLQLLQQLETIVRRLLSMENDQDVVTAVRRAVFELDKIQMCVGSLTSKRQAEDDLLDQKKEEDEQLLLEMERRELEDSEGKAGGGSKAPTSAKGGDRRKTGTEGKNVGVSSTTASSAAKKVTRPAKTGSATGKRPPPSSSSNTSVTSTNRATKTGKAPGKKSTENATFAAPTASSASKVTSISAKAGKKSPPVPETNNNKPGNRRRAGSDGLICLSSNAKTATSRSRKGSDQNASTTVDGPSSSSGSSSSIKRTSSTSESRKGSSTSVTSPRVRQSSASNVASTNSTTRIKKTTVSKS
;
A
#
# COMPACT_ATOMS: atom_id res chain seq x y z
N MET A 1 -40.29 46.17 -35.70
CA MET A 1 -39.96 47.02 -34.54
C MET A 1 -38.54 46.63 -34.12
N ASP A 2 -37.46 47.06 -34.80
CA ASP A 2 -37.18 48.40 -35.37
C ASP A 2 -36.98 49.40 -34.20
N TRP A 3 -35.86 50.09 -33.96
CA TRP A 3 -34.62 50.45 -34.71
C TRP A 3 -33.34 50.03 -33.90
N GLY A 4 -32.06 50.22 -34.28
CA GLY A 4 -31.41 50.75 -35.49
C GLY A 4 -30.24 51.74 -35.19
N GLY A 5 -28.99 51.36 -35.49
CA GLY A 5 -27.76 52.20 -35.34
C GLY A 5 -26.51 51.34 -35.04
N ARG A 6 -25.51 51.19 -35.95
CA ARG A 6 -24.36 52.10 -36.23
C ARG A 6 -23.40 52.24 -35.03
N SER A 7 -22.07 52.18 -35.14
CA SER A 7 -21.13 52.11 -36.30
C SER A 7 -19.69 51.87 -35.76
N THR A 8 -18.59 51.62 -36.49
CA THR A 8 -18.13 50.95 -37.75
C THR A 8 -16.59 51.19 -37.78
N THR A 9 -15.65 50.40 -38.33
CA THR A 9 -15.62 49.18 -39.18
C THR A 9 -14.20 48.55 -39.10
N SER A 10 -14.01 47.28 -39.48
CA SER A 10 -12.69 46.75 -39.92
C SER A 10 -12.84 45.55 -40.86
N THR A 11 -11.94 45.41 -41.83
CA THR A 11 -11.87 44.29 -42.78
C THR A 11 -11.28 43.05 -42.14
N MET A 12 -11.90 41.87 -42.30
CA MET A 12 -11.27 40.58 -41.98
C MET A 12 -11.33 39.59 -43.15
N SER A 13 -10.12 39.15 -43.49
CA SER A 13 -9.64 38.02 -44.30
C SER A 13 -10.64 37.00 -44.87
N THR A 14 -10.35 36.57 -46.11
CA THR A 14 -10.94 35.42 -46.81
C THR A 14 -10.52 34.05 -46.26
N GLY A 15 -9.85 33.98 -45.11
CA GLY A 15 -9.15 32.77 -44.64
C GLY A 15 -10.01 31.53 -44.35
N VAL A 16 -11.28 31.68 -43.95
CA VAL A 16 -12.09 30.54 -43.44
C VAL A 16 -12.57 29.58 -44.55
N VAL A 17 -12.50 29.99 -45.82
CA VAL A 17 -12.80 29.09 -46.95
C VAL A 17 -11.57 28.30 -47.38
N ASP A 18 -10.38 28.92 -47.33
CA ASP A 18 -9.11 28.22 -47.56
C ASP A 18 -8.81 27.24 -46.41
N GLU A 19 -9.16 27.57 -45.16
CA GLU A 19 -8.94 26.72 -43.98
C GLU A 19 -9.70 25.38 -44.09
N LEU A 20 -10.96 25.40 -44.55
CA LEU A 20 -11.73 24.19 -44.83
C LEU A 20 -11.29 23.43 -46.11
N ALA A 21 -10.66 24.11 -47.07
CA ALA A 21 -10.06 23.45 -48.23
C ALA A 21 -8.75 22.74 -47.84
N LEU A 22 -7.93 23.38 -47.00
CA LEU A 22 -6.70 22.81 -46.44
C LEU A 22 -6.99 21.63 -45.51
N GLU A 23 -8.00 21.71 -44.64
CA GLU A 23 -8.43 20.55 -43.85
C GLU A 23 -8.90 19.39 -44.74
N LEU A 24 -9.53 19.65 -45.90
CA LEU A 24 -9.88 18.58 -46.84
C LEU A 24 -8.65 17.98 -47.52
N ASP A 25 -7.68 18.78 -47.96
CA ASP A 25 -6.44 18.28 -48.59
C ASP A 25 -5.54 17.53 -47.59
N GLU A 26 -5.47 17.95 -46.32
CA GLU A 26 -4.76 17.20 -45.27
C GLU A 26 -5.43 15.85 -44.98
N ASN A 27 -6.77 15.80 -44.91
CA ASN A 27 -7.49 14.54 -44.75
C ASN A 27 -7.45 13.65 -46.02
N LEU A 28 -7.23 14.23 -47.21
CA LEU A 28 -7.00 13.47 -48.44
C LEU A 28 -5.56 12.93 -48.52
N ALA A 29 -4.58 13.64 -47.95
CA ALA A 29 -3.20 13.18 -47.83
C ALA A 29 -3.10 11.95 -46.91
N ASP A 30 -3.82 11.92 -45.79
CA ASP A 30 -3.90 10.74 -44.90
C ASP A 30 -4.60 9.53 -45.55
N LEU A 31 -5.42 9.75 -46.58
CA LEU A 31 -5.99 8.67 -47.42
C LEU A 31 -5.01 8.13 -48.47
N SER A 32 -3.81 8.72 -48.64
CA SER A 32 -2.76 8.19 -49.50
C SER A 32 -1.99 7.00 -48.88
N LEU A 33 -2.73 6.00 -48.40
CA LEU A 33 -2.20 4.84 -47.67
C LEU A 33 -1.10 4.10 -48.48
N GLU A 34 -1.19 4.08 -49.81
CA GLU A 34 -0.14 3.57 -50.69
C GLU A 34 1.21 4.30 -50.56
N LYS A 35 1.25 5.61 -50.29
CA LYS A 35 2.50 6.36 -50.05
C LYS A 35 3.14 6.02 -48.71
N THR A 36 2.35 5.83 -47.67
CA THR A 36 2.84 5.41 -46.34
C THR A 36 3.25 3.93 -46.34
N ILE A 37 2.60 3.09 -47.15
CA ILE A 37 3.02 1.71 -47.38
C ILE A 37 4.29 1.66 -48.24
N THR A 38 4.38 2.41 -49.35
CA THR A 38 5.60 2.41 -50.19
C THR A 38 6.80 3.11 -49.56
N SER A 39 6.62 3.99 -48.57
CA SER A 39 7.72 4.56 -47.77
C SER A 39 8.13 3.69 -46.56
N SER A 40 7.34 2.67 -46.20
CA SER A 40 7.68 1.66 -45.18
C SER A 40 8.09 0.31 -45.75
N LEU A 41 7.74 0.03 -47.01
CA LEU A 41 8.35 -1.01 -47.83
C LEU A 41 9.77 -0.60 -48.22
N LYS A 42 10.73 -1.10 -47.45
CA LYS A 42 12.17 -1.03 -47.75
C LYS A 42 12.43 -1.43 -49.20
N THR A 43 13.31 -0.71 -49.88
CA THR A 43 13.62 -0.98 -51.30
C THR A 43 14.22 -2.38 -51.47
N ALA A 44 14.16 -2.96 -52.69
CA ALA A 44 14.74 -4.29 -52.94
C ALA A 44 16.22 -4.37 -52.54
N GLU A 45 17.03 -3.34 -52.86
CA GLU A 45 18.42 -3.23 -52.41
C GLU A 45 18.58 -3.12 -50.89
N GLU A 46 17.63 -2.47 -50.21
CA GLU A 46 17.65 -2.30 -48.76
C GLU A 46 17.22 -3.56 -48.01
N ILE A 47 16.25 -4.31 -48.58
CA ILE A 47 15.90 -5.66 -48.14
C ILE A 47 17.11 -6.59 -48.35
N GLU A 48 17.76 -6.55 -49.52
CA GLU A 48 18.96 -7.35 -49.82
C GLU A 48 20.13 -7.01 -48.87
N ARG A 49 20.42 -5.72 -48.65
CA ARG A 49 21.41 -5.24 -47.65
C ARG A 49 21.10 -5.65 -46.20
N LEU A 50 19.83 -5.93 -45.88
CA LEU A 50 19.39 -6.35 -44.54
C LEU A 50 19.19 -7.86 -44.40
N THR A 51 19.09 -8.58 -45.52
CA THR A 51 18.92 -10.03 -45.55
C THR A 51 20.25 -10.69 -45.22
N VAL A 52 20.24 -11.53 -44.19
CA VAL A 52 21.39 -12.33 -43.81
C VAL A 52 21.19 -13.73 -44.38
N ASP A 53 22.22 -14.33 -44.99
CA ASP A 53 22.14 -15.69 -45.53
C ASP A 53 21.70 -16.66 -44.42
N GLU A 54 20.54 -17.31 -44.65
CA GLU A 54 19.95 -18.27 -43.72
C GLU A 54 20.86 -19.47 -43.44
N ARG A 55 21.85 -19.72 -44.30
CA ARG A 55 22.86 -20.79 -44.18
C ARG A 55 23.97 -20.47 -43.18
N LEU A 56 24.13 -19.21 -42.77
CA LEU A 56 25.12 -18.82 -41.75
C LEU A 56 24.71 -19.34 -40.37
N GLY A 57 25.55 -20.19 -39.76
CA GLY A 57 25.38 -20.64 -38.38
C GLY A 57 25.45 -19.49 -37.37
N ASP A 58 24.86 -19.67 -36.18
CA ASP A 58 24.54 -18.57 -35.26
C ASP A 58 25.73 -17.70 -34.86
N ILE A 59 26.93 -18.27 -34.69
CA ILE A 59 28.14 -17.50 -34.39
C ILE A 59 28.59 -16.66 -35.60
N GLU A 60 28.51 -17.20 -36.81
CA GLU A 60 28.95 -16.49 -38.01
C GLU A 60 27.97 -15.38 -38.38
N ARG A 61 26.67 -15.66 -38.21
CA ARG A 61 25.57 -14.70 -38.25
C ARG A 61 25.76 -13.56 -37.25
N ALA A 62 26.11 -13.88 -35.99
CA ALA A 62 26.39 -12.89 -34.95
C ALA A 62 27.61 -12.01 -35.29
N VAL A 63 28.71 -12.60 -35.76
CA VAL A 63 29.92 -11.85 -36.17
C VAL A 63 29.64 -10.96 -37.37
N TYR A 64 28.92 -11.45 -38.39
CA TYR A 64 28.52 -10.67 -39.56
C TYR A 64 27.65 -9.46 -39.17
N LEU A 65 26.60 -9.68 -38.37
CA LEU A 65 25.70 -8.62 -37.92
C LEU A 65 26.39 -7.56 -37.04
N LEU A 66 27.35 -7.95 -36.19
CA LEU A 66 28.17 -7.00 -35.45
C LEU A 66 29.12 -6.20 -36.35
N SER A 67 29.65 -6.82 -37.42
CA SER A 67 30.63 -6.20 -38.33
C SER A 67 30.00 -5.29 -39.38
N SER A 68 28.81 -5.64 -39.87
CA SER A 68 28.22 -5.03 -41.08
C SER A 68 26.72 -4.79 -41.00
N GLY A 69 26.02 -5.33 -39.99
CA GLY A 69 24.58 -5.10 -39.79
C GLY A 69 24.24 -3.69 -39.30
N GLN A 70 22.96 -3.34 -39.39
CA GLN A 70 22.38 -2.10 -38.84
C GLN A 70 22.31 -2.13 -37.30
N GLU A 71 22.17 -0.97 -36.67
CA GLU A 71 22.20 -0.81 -35.21
C GLU A 71 21.20 -1.72 -34.47
N VAL A 72 19.95 -1.80 -34.93
CA VAL A 72 18.93 -2.71 -34.37
C VAL A 72 19.36 -4.19 -34.43
N GLN A 73 20.08 -4.59 -35.47
CA GLN A 73 20.62 -5.96 -35.59
C GLN A 73 21.81 -6.17 -34.63
N ARG A 74 22.65 -5.16 -34.40
CA ARG A 74 23.73 -5.21 -33.39
C ARG A 74 23.15 -5.32 -31.98
N ILE A 75 22.12 -4.52 -31.66
CA ILE A 75 21.35 -4.61 -30.40
C ILE A 75 20.77 -6.02 -30.24
N SER A 76 20.20 -6.60 -31.30
CA SER A 76 19.68 -7.97 -31.28
C SER A 76 20.77 -9.02 -30.97
N VAL A 77 21.96 -8.92 -31.57
CA VAL A 77 23.09 -9.83 -31.26
C VAL A 77 23.58 -9.64 -29.83
N ILE A 78 23.70 -8.40 -29.35
CA ILE A 78 24.09 -8.13 -27.95
C ILE A 78 23.07 -8.73 -26.98
N ASN A 79 21.78 -8.50 -27.18
CA ASN A 79 20.71 -9.08 -26.35
C ASN A 79 20.68 -10.62 -26.39
N ASN A 80 21.12 -11.24 -27.49
CA ASN A 80 21.22 -12.70 -27.61
C ASN A 80 22.57 -13.28 -27.14
N LEU A 81 23.57 -12.45 -26.82
CA LEU A 81 24.89 -12.88 -26.36
C LEU A 81 24.85 -13.84 -25.14
N PRO A 82 23.97 -13.67 -24.14
CA PRO A 82 23.83 -14.64 -23.05
C PRO A 82 23.50 -16.06 -23.56
N GLN A 83 22.62 -16.19 -24.55
CA GLN A 83 22.25 -17.49 -25.12
C GLN A 83 23.39 -18.08 -25.96
N LEU A 84 24.03 -17.27 -26.82
CA LEU A 84 25.20 -17.70 -27.60
C LEU A 84 26.36 -18.20 -26.71
N LEU A 85 26.51 -17.61 -25.51
CA LEU A 85 27.49 -18.05 -24.51
C LEU A 85 27.08 -19.31 -23.74
N ARG A 86 25.77 -19.63 -23.62
CA ARG A 86 25.30 -20.90 -23.06
C ARG A 86 25.51 -22.04 -24.07
N ASP A 87 25.10 -21.84 -25.32
CA ASP A 87 25.07 -22.89 -26.34
C ASP A 87 26.45 -23.17 -26.97
N HIS A 88 27.24 -22.11 -27.19
CA HIS A 88 28.46 -22.15 -28.00
C HIS A 88 29.65 -21.44 -27.32
N ASN A 89 29.74 -21.53 -25.99
CA ASN A 89 30.66 -20.80 -25.12
C ASN A 89 32.07 -20.55 -25.71
N ASN A 90 32.80 -21.60 -26.10
CA ASN A 90 34.17 -21.48 -26.62
C ASN A 90 34.28 -20.60 -27.88
N GLU A 91 33.35 -20.75 -28.83
CA GLU A 91 33.40 -20.04 -30.11
C GLU A 91 32.80 -18.63 -29.99
N ALA A 92 31.74 -18.48 -29.19
CA ALA A 92 31.18 -17.17 -28.81
C ALA A 92 32.21 -16.29 -28.09
N MET A 93 32.96 -16.84 -27.13
CA MET A 93 34.05 -16.15 -26.44
C MET A 93 35.24 -15.80 -27.35
N ARG A 94 35.49 -16.58 -28.40
CA ARG A 94 36.59 -16.36 -29.36
C ARG A 94 36.28 -15.39 -30.49
N ARG A 95 35.04 -15.40 -31.00
CA ARG A 95 34.66 -14.64 -32.22
C ARG A 95 33.62 -13.54 -31.95
N VAL A 96 32.61 -13.79 -31.13
CA VAL A 96 31.52 -12.81 -30.88
C VAL A 96 31.94 -11.78 -29.84
N VAL A 97 32.43 -12.20 -28.67
CA VAL A 97 32.79 -11.29 -27.57
C VAL A 97 33.83 -10.23 -27.97
N PRO A 98 34.93 -10.56 -28.69
CA PRO A 98 35.86 -9.53 -29.16
C PRO A 98 35.21 -8.51 -30.10
N LYS A 99 34.27 -8.94 -30.95
CA LYS A 99 33.58 -8.06 -31.89
C LYS A 99 32.54 -7.16 -31.20
N VAL A 100 31.88 -7.65 -30.15
CA VAL A 100 31.05 -6.81 -29.25
C VAL A 100 31.89 -5.71 -28.61
N ARG A 101 33.10 -6.04 -28.11
CA ARG A 101 34.01 -5.04 -27.51
C ARG A 101 34.49 -3.99 -28.51
N GLU A 102 34.75 -4.39 -29.75
CA GLU A 102 35.14 -3.47 -30.83
C GLU A 102 34.01 -2.49 -31.17
N VAL A 103 32.79 -3.00 -31.39
CA VAL A 103 31.61 -2.19 -31.70
C VAL A 103 31.26 -1.22 -30.57
N LEU A 104 31.38 -1.64 -29.31
CA LEU A 104 31.07 -0.80 -28.14
C LEU A 104 31.98 0.42 -27.97
N HIS A 105 33.12 0.52 -28.66
CA HIS A 105 33.96 1.71 -28.58
C HIS A 105 33.42 2.90 -29.40
N LEU A 106 32.51 2.65 -30.35
CA LEU A 106 31.87 3.66 -31.21
C LEU A 106 30.33 3.59 -31.16
N ALA A 107 29.77 2.89 -30.16
CA ALA A 107 28.35 2.63 -30.02
C ALA A 107 27.55 3.84 -29.49
N ASN A 108 26.33 4.03 -29.99
CA ASN A 108 25.36 5.01 -29.49
C ASN A 108 24.84 4.62 -28.09
N CYS A 109 24.08 5.50 -27.43
CA CYS A 109 23.56 5.26 -26.08
C CYS A 109 22.63 4.02 -26.00
N GLU A 110 21.85 3.70 -27.04
CA GLU A 110 20.95 2.53 -27.05
C GLU A 110 21.72 1.20 -27.08
N LEU A 111 22.79 1.13 -27.88
CA LEU A 111 23.63 -0.05 -28.03
C LEU A 111 24.55 -0.25 -26.81
N GLN A 112 24.93 0.84 -26.13
CA GLN A 112 25.57 0.81 -24.82
C GLN A 112 24.60 0.29 -23.73
N ASP A 113 23.37 0.82 -23.67
CA ASP A 113 22.32 0.43 -22.71
C ASP A 113 21.81 -1.02 -22.92
N ALA A 114 21.89 -1.55 -24.14
CA ALA A 114 21.72 -2.99 -24.38
C ALA A 114 22.87 -3.81 -23.77
N ALA A 115 24.11 -3.34 -23.92
CA ALA A 115 25.30 -4.06 -23.44
C ALA A 115 25.45 -4.02 -21.91
N THR A 116 25.13 -2.91 -21.24
CA THR A 116 25.20 -2.81 -19.78
C THR A 116 24.36 -3.89 -19.10
N LYS A 117 23.11 -4.06 -19.55
CA LYS A 117 22.17 -5.10 -19.08
C LYS A 117 22.71 -6.50 -19.31
N VAL A 118 23.15 -6.78 -20.54
CA VAL A 118 23.69 -8.09 -20.94
C VAL A 118 24.94 -8.48 -20.15
N PHE A 119 25.84 -7.53 -19.89
CA PHE A 119 27.05 -7.77 -19.11
C PHE A 119 26.70 -8.17 -17.65
N VAL A 120 25.71 -7.52 -17.04
CA VAL A 120 25.17 -7.92 -15.72
C VAL A 120 24.58 -9.33 -15.78
N THR A 121 23.70 -9.63 -16.74
CA THR A 121 23.10 -10.98 -16.89
C THR A 121 24.16 -12.08 -16.98
N ILE A 122 25.23 -11.87 -17.74
CA ILE A 122 26.31 -12.84 -17.95
C ILE A 122 27.02 -13.23 -16.64
N ILE A 123 27.21 -12.29 -15.70
CA ILE A 123 27.85 -12.57 -14.40
C ILE A 123 26.86 -13.06 -13.34
N GLU A 124 25.64 -12.52 -13.28
CA GLU A 124 24.64 -12.89 -12.28
C GLU A 124 24.11 -14.32 -12.48
N GLU A 125 23.81 -14.70 -13.73
CA GLU A 125 23.45 -16.08 -14.08
C GLU A 125 24.66 -17.03 -14.13
N ARG A 126 25.89 -16.51 -13.96
CA ARG A 126 27.16 -17.26 -13.97
C ARG A 126 27.42 -18.02 -15.29
N ILE A 127 27.06 -17.42 -16.42
CA ILE A 127 27.25 -18.01 -17.77
C ILE A 127 28.74 -18.22 -18.07
N VAL A 128 29.61 -17.39 -17.48
CA VAL A 128 31.06 -17.58 -17.44
C VAL A 128 31.58 -17.50 -16.00
N THR A 129 32.76 -18.05 -15.74
CA THR A 129 33.39 -17.94 -14.40
C THR A 129 33.84 -16.50 -14.14
N PRO A 130 33.91 -16.03 -12.88
CA PRO A 130 34.34 -14.66 -12.56
C PRO A 130 35.75 -14.30 -13.07
N ALA A 131 36.65 -15.28 -13.20
CA ALA A 131 37.98 -15.08 -13.77
C ALA A 131 37.92 -14.84 -15.30
N VAL A 132 37.13 -15.63 -16.03
CA VAL A 132 36.89 -15.43 -17.47
C VAL A 132 36.14 -14.12 -17.71
N TYR A 133 35.19 -13.76 -16.82
CA TYR A 133 34.49 -12.48 -16.87
C TYR A 133 35.45 -11.29 -16.72
N ALA A 134 36.35 -11.34 -15.73
CA ALA A 134 37.37 -10.31 -15.51
C ALA A 134 38.29 -10.14 -16.74
N GLN A 135 38.70 -11.23 -17.37
CA GLN A 135 39.57 -11.19 -18.57
C GLN A 135 38.85 -10.64 -19.81
N SER A 136 37.53 -10.80 -19.92
CA SER A 136 36.80 -10.63 -21.18
C SER A 136 35.90 -9.40 -21.20
N PHE A 137 35.27 -9.05 -20.08
CA PHE A 137 34.24 -7.99 -20.00
C PHE A 137 34.67 -6.81 -19.11
N LEU A 138 35.41 -7.05 -18.03
CA LEU A 138 35.76 -6.00 -17.05
C LEU A 138 36.53 -4.83 -17.66
N GLN A 139 37.49 -5.07 -18.55
CA GLN A 139 38.24 -3.97 -19.19
C GLN A 139 37.31 -3.02 -19.99
N THR A 140 36.27 -3.56 -20.64
CA THR A 140 35.29 -2.75 -21.39
C THR A 140 34.41 -1.92 -20.45
N ILE A 141 34.08 -2.45 -19.27
CA ILE A 141 33.39 -1.70 -18.21
C ILE A 141 34.29 -0.56 -17.71
N LEU A 142 35.53 -0.87 -17.29
CA LEU A 142 36.46 0.11 -16.75
C LEU A 142 36.76 1.25 -17.75
N THR A 143 36.93 0.93 -19.03
CA THR A 143 37.15 1.94 -20.08
C THR A 143 35.93 2.84 -20.32
N ASN A 144 34.70 2.33 -20.17
CA ASN A 144 33.50 3.17 -20.33
C ASN A 144 33.09 3.96 -19.07
N VAL A 145 33.59 3.61 -17.89
CA VAL A 145 33.51 4.47 -16.68
C VAL A 145 34.33 5.76 -16.82
N ASP A 146 35.21 5.84 -17.83
CA ASP A 146 35.92 7.05 -18.26
C ASP A 146 35.40 7.62 -19.60
N ASN A 147 34.16 7.27 -20.01
CA ASN A 147 33.54 7.86 -21.20
C ASN A 147 33.30 9.37 -21.00
N ARG A 148 33.33 10.14 -22.10
CA ARG A 148 33.10 11.59 -22.11
C ARG A 148 31.62 11.95 -21.97
N ASP A 149 30.75 11.04 -22.39
CA ASP A 149 29.30 11.16 -22.23
C ASP A 149 28.92 10.79 -20.77
N PRO A 150 28.32 11.71 -20.00
CA PRO A 150 27.97 11.45 -18.60
C PRO A 150 27.00 10.28 -18.42
N ASP A 151 25.98 10.17 -19.27
CA ASP A 151 24.91 9.17 -19.16
C ASP A 151 25.46 7.77 -19.45
N ILE A 152 26.33 7.64 -20.47
CA ILE A 152 27.06 6.39 -20.73
C ILE A 152 28.00 6.07 -19.55
N SER A 153 28.74 7.06 -19.03
CA SER A 153 29.71 6.82 -17.94
C SER A 153 29.04 6.35 -16.64
N GLU A 154 27.87 6.89 -16.31
CA GLU A 154 27.06 6.54 -15.14
C GLU A 154 26.41 5.15 -15.32
N ALA A 155 25.89 4.83 -16.52
CA ALA A 155 25.34 3.52 -16.82
C ALA A 155 26.38 2.40 -16.67
N TRP A 156 27.62 2.62 -17.15
CA TRP A 156 28.72 1.66 -16.95
C TRP A 156 29.29 1.67 -15.52
N LEU A 157 29.16 2.77 -14.77
CA LEU A 157 29.48 2.80 -13.34
C LEU A 157 28.51 1.91 -12.54
N GLU A 158 27.22 1.94 -12.82
CA GLU A 158 26.25 1.05 -12.16
C GLU A 158 26.52 -0.43 -12.47
N VAL A 159 26.91 -0.77 -13.71
CA VAL A 159 27.38 -2.12 -14.05
C VAL A 159 28.60 -2.49 -13.21
N LEU A 160 29.60 -1.61 -13.09
CA LEU A 160 30.79 -1.87 -12.27
C LEU A 160 30.43 -2.12 -10.80
N LEU A 161 29.54 -1.31 -10.23
CA LEU A 161 29.09 -1.43 -8.84
C LEU A 161 28.37 -2.77 -8.59
N GLN A 162 27.54 -3.23 -9.52
CA GLN A 162 26.91 -4.56 -9.45
C GLN A 162 27.96 -5.68 -9.54
N VAL A 163 28.80 -5.64 -10.59
CA VAL A 163 29.86 -6.61 -10.90
C VAL A 163 30.87 -6.80 -9.76
N ILE A 164 31.24 -5.74 -9.03
CA ILE A 164 32.21 -5.81 -7.90
C ILE A 164 31.84 -6.89 -6.88
N THR A 165 30.55 -7.19 -6.68
CA THR A 165 30.11 -8.25 -5.75
C THR A 165 30.61 -9.63 -6.14
N CYS A 166 30.74 -9.92 -7.44
CA CYS A 166 31.02 -11.23 -7.98
C CYS A 166 32.51 -11.45 -8.34
N LEU A 167 33.32 -10.39 -8.39
CA LEU A 167 34.73 -10.48 -8.80
C LEU A 167 35.64 -11.11 -7.71
N PRO A 168 36.75 -11.76 -8.12
CA PRO A 168 37.82 -12.20 -7.20
C PRO A 168 38.51 -11.03 -6.48
N LYS A 169 38.97 -11.25 -5.24
CA LYS A 169 39.61 -10.21 -4.40
C LYS A 169 40.88 -9.63 -5.03
N ASP A 170 41.66 -10.46 -5.72
CA ASP A 170 42.88 -10.08 -6.43
C ASP A 170 42.59 -9.15 -7.63
N ILE A 171 41.55 -9.45 -8.42
CA ILE A 171 41.05 -8.59 -9.50
C ILE A 171 40.52 -7.26 -8.94
N LEU A 172 39.73 -7.30 -7.86
CA LEU A 172 39.26 -6.09 -7.18
C LEU A 172 40.42 -5.20 -6.71
N LYS A 173 41.51 -5.80 -6.20
CA LYS A 173 42.69 -5.08 -5.73
C LYS A 173 43.58 -4.55 -6.85
N ARG A 174 43.79 -5.33 -7.92
CA ARG A 174 44.72 -4.99 -9.01
C ARG A 174 44.11 -4.01 -10.00
N ASP A 175 42.85 -4.25 -10.38
CA ASP A 175 42.23 -3.57 -11.52
C ASP A 175 41.26 -2.49 -11.04
N VAL A 176 40.26 -2.87 -10.23
CA VAL A 176 39.15 -1.96 -9.86
C VAL A 176 39.58 -0.90 -8.84
N LEU A 177 40.35 -1.28 -7.81
CA LEU A 177 40.88 -0.33 -6.84
C LEU A 177 41.89 0.64 -7.48
N THR A 178 42.69 0.19 -8.44
CA THR A 178 43.60 1.08 -9.19
C THR A 178 42.84 2.16 -9.95
N VAL A 179 41.72 1.81 -10.59
CA VAL A 179 40.83 2.79 -11.24
C VAL A 179 40.20 3.73 -10.21
N ALA A 180 39.73 3.23 -9.06
CA ALA A 180 39.19 4.07 -8.00
C ALA A 180 40.22 5.09 -7.47
N VAL A 181 41.47 4.65 -7.25
CA VAL A 181 42.58 5.50 -6.79
C VAL A 181 42.97 6.53 -7.83
N ALA A 182 43.01 6.18 -9.12
CA ALA A 182 43.25 7.13 -10.20
C ALA A 182 42.14 8.18 -10.31
N LYS A 183 40.86 7.75 -10.26
CA LYS A 183 39.68 8.62 -10.39
C LYS A 183 39.44 9.53 -9.18
N GLY A 184 39.92 9.15 -8.00
CA GLY A 184 39.78 9.90 -6.74
C GLY A 184 40.77 11.05 -6.53
N GLN A 185 41.79 11.20 -7.40
CA GLN A 185 42.81 12.24 -7.26
C GLN A 185 42.21 13.66 -7.36
N LEU A 186 42.79 14.62 -6.63
CA LEU A 186 42.37 16.02 -6.63
C LEU A 186 42.49 16.70 -8.01
N SER A 187 43.33 16.17 -8.90
CA SER A 187 43.52 16.59 -10.29
C SER A 187 42.37 16.20 -11.24
N GLN A 188 41.50 15.28 -10.83
CA GLN A 188 40.40 14.77 -11.66
C GLN A 188 39.14 15.63 -11.55
N SER A 189 38.16 15.39 -12.43
CA SER A 189 36.84 16.03 -12.36
C SER A 189 36.06 15.65 -11.10
N VAL A 190 35.07 16.48 -10.73
CA VAL A 190 34.13 16.20 -9.63
C VAL A 190 33.42 14.87 -9.86
N GLN A 191 32.91 14.64 -11.07
CA GLN A 191 32.26 13.39 -11.48
C GLN A 191 33.18 12.18 -11.32
N SER A 192 34.46 12.31 -11.65
CA SER A 192 35.44 11.23 -11.44
C SER A 192 35.65 10.92 -9.95
N ARG A 193 35.72 11.95 -9.09
CA ARG A 193 35.82 11.74 -7.64
C ARG A 193 34.54 11.15 -7.04
N LEU A 194 33.36 11.57 -7.51
CA LEU A 194 32.07 10.97 -7.15
C LEU A 194 32.01 9.47 -7.50
N ALA A 195 32.46 9.09 -8.70
CA ALA A 195 32.58 7.70 -9.11
C ALA A 195 33.56 6.92 -8.21
N SER A 196 34.72 7.51 -7.88
CA SER A 196 35.69 6.94 -6.93
C SER A 196 35.05 6.64 -5.58
N CYS A 197 34.33 7.60 -4.96
CA CYS A 197 33.63 7.39 -3.68
C CYS A 197 32.74 6.13 -3.72
N ARG A 198 31.89 6.01 -4.74
CA ARG A 198 30.96 4.88 -4.92
C ARG A 198 31.70 3.55 -5.09
N ILE A 199 32.76 3.52 -5.90
CA ILE A 199 33.57 2.32 -6.12
C ILE A 199 34.26 1.89 -4.81
N LEU A 200 34.87 2.81 -4.06
CA LEU A 200 35.54 2.51 -2.79
C LEU A 200 34.57 1.93 -1.75
N GLY A 201 33.38 2.54 -1.59
CA GLY A 201 32.32 2.03 -0.72
C GLY A 201 31.90 0.61 -1.08
N LYS A 202 31.73 0.33 -2.39
CA LYS A 202 31.33 -1.00 -2.87
C LYS A 202 32.45 -2.04 -2.72
N ILE A 203 33.71 -1.70 -3.00
CA ILE A 203 34.88 -2.58 -2.79
C ILE A 203 35.03 -2.97 -1.31
N ALA A 204 34.77 -2.04 -0.38
CA ALA A 204 34.87 -2.31 1.06
C ALA A 204 33.91 -3.41 1.55
N THR A 205 32.80 -3.67 0.83
CA THR A 205 31.89 -4.80 1.13
C THR A 205 32.47 -6.19 0.78
N ARG A 206 33.61 -6.24 0.09
CA ARG A 206 34.23 -7.48 -0.43
C ARG A 206 35.65 -7.73 0.09
N CYS A 207 36.36 -6.68 0.48
CA CYS A 207 37.70 -6.77 1.03
C CYS A 207 37.68 -7.16 2.52
N ASP A 208 38.85 -7.48 3.07
CA ASP A 208 39.05 -7.65 4.51
C ASP A 208 39.53 -6.34 5.17
N SER A 209 39.28 -6.22 6.48
CA SER A 209 39.61 -5.04 7.28
C SER A 209 41.08 -4.60 7.15
N PHE A 210 42.03 -5.53 6.99
CA PHE A 210 43.44 -5.21 6.77
C PHE A 210 43.65 -4.50 5.43
N MET A 211 43.15 -5.07 4.33
CA MET A 211 43.20 -4.41 3.01
C MET A 211 42.48 -3.06 3.03
N ILE A 212 41.31 -2.95 3.68
CA ILE A 212 40.55 -1.69 3.72
C ILE A 212 41.34 -0.63 4.51
N LYS A 213 41.84 -0.96 5.70
CA LYS A 213 42.62 -0.05 6.55
C LYS A 213 43.91 0.42 5.88
N ARG A 214 44.55 -0.41 5.06
CA ARG A 214 45.85 -0.11 4.44
C ARG A 214 45.73 0.55 3.06
N ASP A 215 44.84 0.06 2.20
CA ASP A 215 44.81 0.39 0.76
C ASP A 215 43.62 1.29 0.34
N ILE A 216 42.58 1.41 1.18
CA ILE A 216 41.34 2.14 0.87
C ILE A 216 41.14 3.35 1.79
N LEU A 217 41.29 3.15 3.10
CA LEU A 217 41.02 4.16 4.13
C LEU A 217 41.75 5.51 3.94
N PRO A 218 43.04 5.57 3.52
CA PRO A 218 43.71 6.87 3.30
C PRO A 218 43.03 7.73 2.23
N LEU A 219 42.50 7.11 1.17
CA LEU A 219 41.77 7.81 0.12
C LEU A 219 40.34 8.17 0.57
N VAL A 220 39.70 7.33 1.38
CA VAL A 220 38.39 7.64 2.01
C VAL A 220 38.49 8.91 2.85
N THR A 221 39.46 9.01 3.76
CA THR A 221 39.72 10.24 4.53
C THR A 221 40.00 11.44 3.61
N SER A 222 40.83 11.28 2.57
CA SER A 222 41.10 12.35 1.60
C SER A 222 39.87 12.79 0.77
N LEU A 223 38.81 11.97 0.70
CA LEU A 223 37.55 12.29 0.02
C LEU A 223 36.48 12.82 1.00
N CYS A 224 36.55 12.47 2.29
CA CYS A 224 35.82 13.16 3.36
C CYS A 224 36.25 14.63 3.49
N GLN A 225 37.53 14.91 3.28
CA GLN A 225 38.15 16.24 3.38
C GLN A 225 38.29 16.96 2.01
N ASN A 226 37.41 16.65 1.04
CA ASN A 226 37.50 17.24 -0.30
C ASN A 226 37.07 18.72 -0.35
N VAL A 227 37.69 19.52 -1.22
CA VAL A 227 37.27 20.93 -1.42
C VAL A 227 35.84 21.03 -1.97
N ASP A 228 35.38 19.99 -2.69
CA ASP A 228 34.05 19.92 -3.28
C ASP A 228 33.03 19.27 -2.33
N TYR A 229 31.92 19.97 -2.05
CA TYR A 229 30.89 19.50 -1.10
C TYR A 229 30.10 18.28 -1.60
N GLU A 230 29.94 18.09 -2.92
CA GLU A 230 29.24 16.94 -3.47
C GLU A 230 30.08 15.67 -3.29
N VAL A 231 31.40 15.78 -3.49
CA VAL A 231 32.35 14.69 -3.22
C VAL A 231 32.32 14.30 -1.74
N ARG A 232 32.32 15.28 -0.81
CA ARG A 232 32.24 15.03 0.63
C ARG A 232 30.90 14.38 1.03
N ALA A 233 29.77 14.91 0.54
CA ALA A 233 28.45 14.33 0.77
C ALA A 233 28.31 12.92 0.15
N CYS A 234 28.97 12.66 -0.98
CA CYS A 234 29.01 11.34 -1.60
C CYS A 234 29.81 10.35 -0.76
N MET A 235 31.06 10.69 -0.40
CA MET A 235 31.93 9.85 0.42
C MET A 235 31.29 9.53 1.77
N CYS A 236 30.68 10.53 2.42
CA CYS A 236 29.97 10.37 3.68
C CYS A 236 28.96 9.21 3.65
N ARG A 237 28.09 9.15 2.64
CA ARG A 237 27.09 8.06 2.47
C ARG A 237 27.70 6.68 2.27
N GLN A 238 28.96 6.59 1.84
CA GLN A 238 29.66 5.32 1.66
C GLN A 238 30.35 4.84 2.95
N LEU A 239 30.47 5.70 3.99
CA LEU A 239 31.17 5.36 5.23
C LEU A 239 30.50 4.20 5.99
N ASP A 240 29.19 4.00 5.86
CA ASP A 240 28.50 2.82 6.40
C ASP A 240 29.07 1.50 5.81
N LEU A 241 29.28 1.46 4.49
CA LEU A 241 29.85 0.29 3.80
C LEU A 241 31.33 0.08 4.17
N VAL A 242 32.10 1.17 4.29
CA VAL A 242 33.51 1.13 4.69
C VAL A 242 33.66 0.66 6.14
N ALA A 243 32.86 1.19 7.05
CA ALA A 243 32.84 0.81 8.46
C ALA A 243 32.45 -0.67 8.67
N ARG A 244 31.43 -1.16 7.95
CA ARG A 244 31.03 -2.58 8.01
C ARG A 244 32.13 -3.53 7.52
N GLY A 245 32.92 -3.13 6.53
CA GLY A 245 34.10 -3.89 6.08
C GLY A 245 35.30 -3.81 7.03
N LEU A 246 35.47 -2.68 7.72
CA LEU A 246 36.52 -2.46 8.72
C LEU A 246 36.24 -3.17 10.06
N GLY A 247 34.98 -3.23 10.49
CA GLY A 247 34.59 -3.63 11.85
C GLY A 247 34.67 -2.48 12.86
N LEU A 248 34.25 -2.76 14.10
CA LEU A 248 34.00 -1.75 15.15
C LEU A 248 35.25 -0.92 15.52
N GLU A 249 36.35 -1.56 15.96
CA GLU A 249 37.49 -0.81 16.50
C GLU A 249 38.18 0.14 15.48
N PRO A 250 38.43 -0.27 14.21
CA PRO A 250 38.95 0.69 13.23
C PRO A 250 37.92 1.80 12.92
N THR A 251 36.62 1.48 12.90
CA THR A 251 35.53 2.46 12.71
C THR A 251 35.55 3.53 13.80
N LYS A 252 35.66 3.14 15.08
CA LYS A 252 35.85 4.08 16.21
C LYS A 252 37.04 5.01 15.97
N SER A 253 38.19 4.45 15.60
CA SER A 253 39.44 5.20 15.49
C SER A 253 39.57 6.12 14.27
N ALA A 254 38.85 5.85 13.17
CA ALA A 254 39.13 6.47 11.86
C ALA A 254 37.91 6.86 11.01
N ILE A 255 36.70 6.38 11.33
CA ILE A 255 35.48 6.75 10.60
C ILE A 255 34.61 7.71 11.42
N LEU A 256 34.52 7.51 12.74
CA LEU A 256 33.76 8.41 13.60
C LEU A 256 34.30 9.85 13.67
N PRO A 257 35.63 10.11 13.67
CA PRO A 257 36.14 11.49 13.62
C PRO A 257 35.69 12.24 12.36
N GLU A 258 35.86 11.65 11.18
CA GLU A 258 35.39 12.20 9.90
C GLU A 258 33.87 12.45 9.92
N LEU A 259 33.09 11.52 10.48
CA LEU A 259 31.64 11.63 10.56
C LEU A 259 31.19 12.73 11.55
N VAL A 260 31.94 12.96 12.63
CA VAL A 260 31.73 14.10 13.52
C VAL A 260 31.98 15.41 12.77
N GLU A 261 33.08 15.54 12.01
CA GLU A 261 33.37 16.74 11.23
C GLU A 261 32.31 16.98 10.15
N LEU A 262 31.98 15.97 9.33
CA LEU A 262 30.96 16.03 8.28
C LEU A 262 29.55 16.34 8.81
N SER A 263 29.25 16.02 10.08
CA SER A 263 27.97 16.40 10.72
C SER A 263 27.91 17.87 11.15
N ASN A 264 29.06 18.54 11.25
CA ASN A 264 29.22 19.96 11.59
C ASN A 264 29.60 20.81 10.36
N ASP A 265 29.53 20.24 9.16
CA ASP A 265 29.95 20.86 7.92
C ASP A 265 29.26 22.19 7.61
N GLU A 266 29.89 23.03 6.78
CA GLU A 266 29.31 24.26 6.25
C GLU A 266 28.06 24.00 5.38
N GLU A 267 28.05 22.94 4.56
CA GLU A 267 26.98 22.68 3.60
C GLU A 267 25.91 21.72 4.15
N SER A 268 24.65 22.14 4.00
CA SER A 268 23.45 21.44 4.45
C SER A 268 23.30 20.03 3.88
N CYS A 269 23.67 19.79 2.62
CA CYS A 269 23.56 18.46 2.01
C CYS A 269 24.62 17.47 2.52
N VAL A 270 25.75 17.96 3.03
CA VAL A 270 26.79 17.15 3.68
C VAL A 270 26.35 16.79 5.10
N ARG A 271 25.85 17.77 5.87
CA ARG A 271 25.22 17.53 7.18
C ARG A 271 24.10 16.49 7.09
N LEU A 272 23.25 16.58 6.06
CA LEU A 272 22.20 15.60 5.79
C LEU A 272 22.76 14.20 5.52
N ALA A 273 23.80 14.08 4.69
CA ALA A 273 24.48 12.80 4.43
C ALA A 273 25.10 12.20 5.70
N ALA A 274 25.66 13.02 6.58
CA ALA A 274 26.19 12.59 7.87
C ALA A 274 25.09 12.04 8.78
N LEU A 275 23.94 12.71 8.88
CA LEU A 275 22.79 12.21 9.65
C LEU A 275 22.30 10.84 9.13
N GLU A 276 22.13 10.68 7.82
CA GLU A 276 21.70 9.40 7.22
C GLU A 276 22.71 8.27 7.49
N THR A 277 23.99 8.60 7.51
CA THR A 277 25.10 7.68 7.80
C THR A 277 25.15 7.29 9.27
N ILE A 278 25.03 8.25 10.20
CA ILE A 278 24.95 8.01 11.65
C ILE A 278 23.82 7.01 11.97
N VAL A 279 22.62 7.23 11.43
CA VAL A 279 21.44 6.39 11.72
C VAL A 279 21.61 4.96 11.15
N SER A 280 22.40 4.80 10.08
CA SER A 280 22.71 3.49 9.49
C SER A 280 23.76 2.73 10.32
N LEU A 281 24.78 3.46 10.79
CA LEU A 281 25.86 2.94 11.62
C LEU A 281 25.43 2.49 13.03
N LEU A 282 24.31 2.97 13.57
CA LEU A 282 23.80 2.55 14.91
C LEU A 282 23.83 1.02 15.12
N SER A 283 23.57 0.26 14.06
CA SER A 283 23.57 -1.22 14.07
C SER A 283 24.94 -1.90 14.19
N LEU A 284 26.04 -1.13 14.11
CA LEU A 284 27.43 -1.60 14.15
C LEU A 284 28.16 -1.17 15.44
N LEU A 285 27.68 -0.13 16.11
CA LEU A 285 28.34 0.51 17.25
C LEU A 285 27.96 -0.18 18.57
N ASP A 286 28.83 -0.03 19.57
CA ASP A 286 28.61 -0.54 20.92
C ASP A 286 28.03 0.54 21.87
N ASP A 287 27.51 0.08 23.01
CA ASP A 287 26.81 0.93 23.98
C ASP A 287 27.68 2.10 24.48
N GLU A 288 28.99 1.89 24.61
CA GLU A 288 29.93 2.92 25.02
C GLU A 288 30.03 4.04 23.95
N THR A 289 30.23 3.68 22.68
CA THR A 289 30.27 4.65 21.58
C THR A 289 28.94 5.38 21.39
N CYS A 290 27.82 4.66 21.49
CA CYS A 290 26.50 5.27 21.44
C CYS A 290 26.30 6.32 22.55
N THR A 291 26.74 6.00 23.77
CA THR A 291 26.62 6.88 24.95
C THR A 291 27.57 8.07 24.91
N GLN A 292 28.86 7.85 24.64
CA GLN A 292 29.90 8.89 24.72
C GLN A 292 29.98 9.77 23.47
N THR A 293 29.69 9.24 22.28
CA THR A 293 29.89 9.94 21.01
C THR A 293 28.57 10.23 20.30
N ILE A 294 27.73 9.22 20.05
CA ILE A 294 26.57 9.38 19.15
C ILE A 294 25.45 10.20 19.78
N ILE A 295 25.07 9.95 21.05
CA ILE A 295 24.01 10.73 21.70
C ILE A 295 24.35 12.23 21.77
N PRO A 296 25.53 12.67 22.24
CA PRO A 296 25.91 14.09 22.17
C PRO A 296 25.92 14.67 20.76
N LEU A 297 26.38 13.91 19.76
CA LEU A 297 26.42 14.34 18.37
C LEU A 297 25.01 14.56 17.80
N VAL A 298 24.10 13.62 18.04
CA VAL A 298 22.70 13.69 17.60
C VAL A 298 21.97 14.86 18.28
N CYS A 299 22.17 15.07 19.59
CA CYS A 299 21.57 16.22 20.29
C CYS A 299 22.06 17.54 19.70
N LYS A 300 23.38 17.71 19.50
CA LYS A 300 23.97 18.91 18.87
C LYS A 300 23.46 19.14 17.45
N PHE A 301 23.34 18.07 16.65
CA PHE A 301 22.83 18.14 15.28
C PHE A 301 21.36 18.60 15.26
N CYS A 302 20.53 18.02 16.13
CA CYS A 302 19.13 18.39 16.30
C CYS A 302 18.96 19.87 16.69
N GLU A 303 19.76 20.37 17.64
CA GLU A 303 19.75 21.79 18.03
C GLU A 303 20.25 22.74 16.92
N THR A 304 21.23 22.30 16.14
CA THR A 304 21.74 23.06 14.98
C THR A 304 20.67 23.14 13.89
N ALA A 305 20.06 22.02 13.51
CA ALA A 305 18.98 21.98 12.52
C ALA A 305 17.77 22.83 12.94
N MET A 306 17.39 22.79 14.22
CA MET A 306 16.33 23.63 14.80
C MET A 306 16.66 25.12 14.78
N ARG A 307 17.94 25.51 14.82
CA ARG A 307 18.41 26.91 14.79
C ARG A 307 18.58 27.45 13.37
N CYS A 308 19.05 26.62 12.44
CA CYS A 308 19.29 26.99 11.05
C CYS A 308 18.01 26.90 10.19
N GLU A 309 17.02 26.11 10.62
CA GLU A 309 15.76 25.84 9.93
C GLU A 309 15.92 25.37 8.46
N ASP A 310 17.09 24.84 8.10
CA ASP A 310 17.49 24.48 6.74
C ASP A 310 16.95 23.11 6.26
N SER A 311 17.52 22.57 5.17
CA SER A 311 17.14 21.27 4.59
C SER A 311 17.41 20.07 5.51
N THR A 312 18.27 20.22 6.53
CA THR A 312 18.54 19.19 7.54
C THR A 312 17.39 19.03 8.53
N LEU A 313 16.57 20.07 8.77
CA LEU A 313 15.50 20.03 9.76
C LEU A 313 14.37 19.03 9.40
N PRO A 314 13.87 18.98 8.15
CA PRO A 314 13.02 17.87 7.70
C PRO A 314 13.72 16.50 7.76
N ALA A 315 15.03 16.43 7.53
CA ALA A 315 15.79 15.17 7.61
C ALA A 315 15.90 14.66 9.07
N VAL A 316 16.08 15.55 10.05
CA VAL A 316 15.99 15.24 11.48
C VAL A 316 14.61 14.68 11.80
N ALA A 317 13.53 15.39 11.45
CA ALA A 317 12.16 14.91 11.69
C ALA A 317 11.87 13.54 11.05
N ARG A 318 12.44 13.28 9.87
CA ARG A 318 12.34 12.03 9.11
C ARG A 318 13.07 10.86 9.77
N GLN A 319 14.28 11.07 10.29
CA GLN A 319 15.06 10.02 10.96
C GLN A 319 14.75 9.89 12.47
N PHE A 320 14.02 10.83 13.08
CA PHE A 320 13.87 10.93 14.54
C PHE A 320 13.38 9.65 15.21
N GLY A 321 12.37 8.98 14.66
CA GLY A 321 11.88 7.70 15.19
C GLY A 321 12.96 6.62 15.23
N ARG A 322 13.79 6.53 14.19
CA ARG A 322 14.91 5.57 14.11
C ARG A 322 16.02 5.90 15.10
N LEU A 323 16.30 7.20 15.34
CA LEU A 323 17.24 7.65 16.35
C LEU A 323 16.77 7.28 17.76
N CYS A 324 15.53 7.64 18.12
CA CYS A 324 14.92 7.32 19.41
C CYS A 324 14.88 5.82 19.67
N HIS A 325 14.42 5.02 18.69
CA HIS A 325 14.40 3.55 18.84
C HIS A 325 15.82 2.97 18.95
N GLY A 326 16.73 3.37 18.06
CA GLY A 326 18.09 2.82 17.99
C GLY A 326 18.95 3.13 19.22
N LEU A 327 18.76 4.30 19.83
CA LEU A 327 19.50 4.74 21.03
C LEU A 327 18.74 4.45 22.34
N SER A 328 17.54 3.88 22.29
CA SER A 328 16.61 3.72 23.44
C SER A 328 17.21 3.02 24.66
N VAL A 329 18.16 2.10 24.45
CA VAL A 329 18.86 1.33 25.49
C VAL A 329 20.05 2.07 26.11
N ASN A 330 20.58 3.10 25.43
CA ASN A 330 21.75 3.88 25.85
C ASN A 330 21.39 5.22 26.52
N LEU A 331 20.14 5.67 26.35
CA LEU A 331 19.67 6.96 26.85
C LEU A 331 19.33 6.91 28.36
N THR A 332 19.79 7.91 29.12
CA THR A 332 19.29 8.17 30.47
C THR A 332 17.85 8.70 30.44
N GLU A 333 17.14 8.66 31.57
CA GLU A 333 15.77 9.18 31.63
C GLU A 333 15.70 10.69 31.29
N ASP A 334 16.66 11.50 31.75
CA ASP A 334 16.76 12.92 31.39
C ASP A 334 16.95 13.12 29.88
N GLN A 335 17.73 12.24 29.23
CA GLN A 335 17.92 12.27 27.78
C GLN A 335 16.64 11.83 27.05
N LYS A 336 15.93 10.79 27.52
CA LYS A 336 14.62 10.40 26.95
C LYS A 336 13.62 11.54 27.03
N ILE A 337 13.56 12.24 28.17
CA ILE A 337 12.75 13.44 28.38
C ILE A 337 13.17 14.56 27.41
N TRP A 338 14.47 14.77 27.18
CA TRP A 338 14.96 15.72 26.17
C TRP A 338 14.50 15.34 24.74
N PHE A 339 14.65 14.07 24.33
CA PHE A 339 14.24 13.58 23.01
C PHE A 339 12.71 13.71 22.80
N LEU A 340 11.90 13.40 23.81
CA LEU A 340 10.45 13.59 23.78
C LEU A 340 10.07 15.07 23.66
N ASN A 341 10.68 15.94 24.46
CA ASN A 341 10.43 17.38 24.38
C ASN A 341 10.88 17.98 23.03
N PHE A 342 11.96 17.49 22.44
CA PHE A 342 12.40 17.92 21.11
C PHE A 342 11.42 17.45 20.02
N TYR A 343 10.96 16.20 20.08
CA TYR A 343 9.92 15.68 19.18
C TYR A 343 8.62 16.49 19.26
N CYS A 344 8.12 16.78 20.47
CA CYS A 344 6.91 17.58 20.65
C CYS A 344 7.06 19.02 20.12
N LYS A 345 8.27 19.61 20.15
CA LYS A 345 8.57 20.89 19.47
C LYS A 345 8.51 20.77 17.94
N LEU A 346 9.13 19.73 17.36
CA LEU A 346 9.04 19.48 15.91
C LEU A 346 7.59 19.32 15.43
N CYS A 347 6.74 18.67 16.24
CA CYS A 347 5.33 18.44 15.90
C CYS A 347 4.48 19.71 15.79
N VAL A 348 4.92 20.86 16.32
CA VAL A 348 4.19 22.14 16.28
C VAL A 348 4.96 23.26 15.55
N ILE A 349 6.03 22.90 14.83
CA ILE A 349 6.89 23.87 14.16
C ILE A 349 6.15 24.61 13.03
N GLY A 350 6.33 25.93 12.98
CA GLY A 350 5.56 26.82 12.09
C GLY A 350 4.11 27.08 12.51
N LEU A 351 3.57 26.41 13.53
CA LEU A 351 2.19 26.63 14.00
C LEU A 351 2.08 27.69 15.10
N VAL A 352 3.10 27.82 15.95
CA VAL A 352 3.10 28.77 17.07
C VAL A 352 3.51 30.16 16.57
N PRO A 353 2.69 31.21 16.76
CA PRO A 353 3.12 32.58 16.46
C PRO A 353 4.24 33.00 17.41
N ASP A 354 5.45 33.09 16.88
CA ASP A 354 6.67 33.35 17.63
C ASP A 354 6.67 34.78 18.20
N LYS A 355 6.33 34.90 19.49
CA LYS A 355 6.29 36.17 20.23
C LYS A 355 7.68 36.82 20.34
N THR A 356 8.75 36.04 20.22
CA THR A 356 10.15 36.49 20.31
C THR A 356 10.60 37.17 19.01
N ARG A 357 10.18 36.65 17.84
CA ARG A 357 10.43 37.28 16.51
C ARG A 357 9.88 38.70 16.36
N VAL A 358 9.04 39.18 17.28
CA VAL A 358 8.60 40.59 17.31
C VAL A 358 9.72 41.53 17.79
N ASN A 359 10.56 41.10 18.73
CA ASN A 359 11.68 41.89 19.25
C ASN A 359 12.89 41.82 18.32
N ASP A 360 13.24 40.64 17.79
CA ASP A 360 14.35 40.52 16.83
C ASP A 360 14.11 41.34 15.56
N ARG A 361 12.84 41.55 15.17
CA ARG A 361 12.45 42.46 14.08
C ARG A 361 12.70 43.95 14.39
N GLN A 362 12.86 44.33 15.66
CA GLN A 362 13.22 45.70 16.03
C GLN A 362 14.74 45.92 15.94
N ASP A 363 15.58 44.98 16.38
CA ASP A 363 17.03 45.11 16.19
C ASP A 363 17.48 44.85 14.74
N ALA A 364 16.82 43.93 14.02
CA ALA A 364 16.99 43.76 12.57
C ALA A 364 16.59 45.01 11.76
N SER A 365 15.81 45.94 12.32
CA SER A 365 15.43 47.19 11.61
C SER A 365 16.61 48.10 11.26
N ARG A 366 17.79 47.87 11.88
CA ARG A 366 19.06 48.54 11.54
C ARG A 366 19.93 47.80 10.53
N ALA A 367 19.59 46.56 10.15
CA ALA A 367 20.38 45.70 9.27
C ALA A 367 19.58 45.28 8.02
N SER A 368 19.73 46.06 6.95
CA SER A 368 19.11 45.89 5.62
C SER A 368 17.58 46.12 5.53
N LYS A 369 17.17 46.98 4.58
CA LYS A 369 15.76 47.20 4.22
C LYS A 369 15.33 46.25 3.09
N GLN A 370 15.42 44.95 3.30
CA GLN A 370 14.85 43.95 2.39
C GLN A 370 13.95 42.99 3.17
N SER A 371 12.64 43.08 2.92
CA SER A 371 11.70 42.03 3.30
C SER A 371 12.13 40.72 2.63
N PRO A 372 12.11 39.56 3.33
CA PRO A 372 12.51 38.29 2.74
C PRO A 372 11.69 38.02 1.46
N PRO A 373 12.31 37.51 0.38
CA PRO A 373 11.59 37.18 -0.84
C PRO A 373 10.41 36.24 -0.56
N ILE A 374 9.27 36.49 -1.22
CA ILE A 374 8.04 35.70 -1.05
C ILE A 374 8.30 34.19 -1.26
N LEU A 375 9.21 33.85 -2.18
CA LEU A 375 9.64 32.47 -2.45
C LEU A 375 10.33 31.80 -1.25
N ASN A 376 11.03 32.56 -0.40
CA ASN A 376 11.68 32.01 0.80
C ASN A 376 10.66 31.67 1.88
N LEU A 377 9.63 32.51 2.06
CA LEU A 377 8.53 32.26 3.00
C LEU A 377 7.80 30.96 2.64
N TYR A 378 7.45 30.74 1.37
CA TYR A 378 6.86 29.47 0.93
C TYR A 378 7.80 28.28 1.19
N ARG A 379 9.11 28.42 0.95
CA ARG A 379 10.10 27.38 1.28
C ARG A 379 10.24 27.12 2.78
N GLU A 380 10.00 28.10 3.65
CA GLU A 380 9.97 27.94 5.11
C GLU A 380 8.70 27.20 5.55
N GLU A 381 7.53 27.64 5.08
CA GLU A 381 6.24 27.00 5.35
C GLU A 381 6.20 25.53 4.86
N ASP A 382 6.71 25.24 3.66
CA ASP A 382 6.83 23.89 3.12
C ASP A 382 7.77 23.01 3.96
N ARG A 383 8.92 23.54 4.42
CA ARG A 383 9.85 22.80 5.31
C ARG A 383 9.20 22.49 6.65
N HIS A 384 8.55 23.46 7.29
CA HIS A 384 7.86 23.25 8.57
C HIS A 384 6.72 22.23 8.42
N MET A 385 5.96 22.28 7.33
CA MET A 385 4.94 21.29 6.98
C MET A 385 5.55 19.89 6.77
N GLU A 386 6.68 19.78 6.07
CA GLU A 386 7.39 18.51 5.88
C GLU A 386 7.86 17.93 7.22
N CYS A 387 8.37 18.77 8.13
CA CYS A 387 8.75 18.37 9.49
C CYS A 387 7.57 17.76 10.27
N ARG A 388 6.43 18.47 10.34
CA ARG A 388 5.24 17.96 11.05
C ARG A 388 4.67 16.71 10.40
N ARG A 389 4.75 16.59 9.07
CA ARG A 389 4.36 15.38 8.32
C ARG A 389 5.28 14.19 8.62
N HIS A 390 6.60 14.38 8.69
CA HIS A 390 7.53 13.32 9.11
C HIS A 390 7.36 12.94 10.58
N CYS A 391 7.02 13.90 11.45
CA CYS A 391 6.63 13.58 12.82
C CYS A 391 5.36 12.71 12.85
N ALA A 392 4.31 13.10 12.14
CA ALA A 392 3.09 12.29 12.01
C ALA A 392 3.37 10.85 11.53
N PHE A 393 4.28 10.67 10.56
CA PHE A 393 4.72 9.35 10.11
C PHE A 393 5.49 8.57 11.20
N ASN A 394 6.38 9.24 11.94
CA ASN A 394 7.16 8.64 13.02
C ASN A 394 6.39 8.48 14.34
N PHE A 395 5.18 9.02 14.46
CA PHE A 395 4.40 9.01 15.71
C PHE A 395 4.21 7.62 16.33
N PRO A 396 3.91 6.54 15.57
CA PRO A 396 3.83 5.18 16.12
C PRO A 396 5.13 4.75 16.84
N CYS A 397 6.30 5.12 16.29
CA CYS A 397 7.59 4.82 16.90
C CYS A 397 7.80 5.59 18.21
N MET A 398 7.28 6.81 18.32
CA MET A 398 7.36 7.60 19.55
C MET A 398 6.46 7.06 20.67
N VAL A 399 5.32 6.44 20.34
CA VAL A 399 4.48 5.72 21.32
C VAL A 399 5.20 4.50 21.90
N LEU A 400 6.04 3.82 21.11
CA LEU A 400 6.93 2.76 21.62
C LEU A 400 8.04 3.32 22.51
N PHE A 401 8.63 4.47 22.13
CA PHE A 401 9.74 5.10 22.86
C PHE A 401 9.31 5.68 24.23
N ALA A 402 8.18 6.39 24.31
CA ALA A 402 7.58 6.85 25.57
C ALA A 402 6.94 5.72 26.38
N GLY A 403 6.48 4.67 25.70
CA GLY A 403 5.68 3.59 26.27
C GLY A 403 4.17 3.92 26.32
N PRO A 404 3.27 2.98 25.95
CA PRO A 404 1.81 3.21 25.93
C PRO A 404 1.14 3.60 27.25
N ARG A 405 1.87 3.54 28.38
CA ARG A 405 1.40 4.02 29.70
C ARG A 405 1.53 5.53 29.84
N ASN A 406 2.62 6.10 29.32
CA ASN A 406 2.93 7.52 29.44
C ASN A 406 2.29 8.37 28.32
N PHE A 407 1.73 7.72 27.29
CA PHE A 407 1.07 8.39 26.17
C PHE A 407 0.14 9.55 26.59
N LYS A 408 -0.69 9.35 27.63
CA LYS A 408 -1.65 10.39 28.08
C LYS A 408 -0.97 11.65 28.64
N THR A 409 0.22 11.53 29.23
CA THR A 409 0.95 12.64 29.85
C THR A 409 1.97 13.28 28.91
N GLU A 410 2.59 12.50 28.02
CA GLU A 410 3.74 12.95 27.22
C GLU A 410 3.42 13.18 25.73
N LEU A 411 2.42 12.48 25.18
CA LEU A 411 2.19 12.42 23.73
C LEU A 411 0.76 12.76 23.27
N HIS A 412 -0.26 12.69 24.14
CA HIS A 412 -1.66 12.89 23.75
C HIS A 412 -1.94 14.29 23.18
N GLY A 413 -1.40 15.35 23.81
CA GLY A 413 -1.54 16.72 23.26
C GLY A 413 -0.88 16.88 21.89
N THR A 414 0.27 16.21 21.68
CA THR A 414 0.99 16.15 20.41
C THR A 414 0.22 15.35 19.36
N PHE A 415 -0.42 14.26 19.76
CA PHE A 415 -1.29 13.44 18.91
C PHE A 415 -2.48 14.25 18.39
N ALA A 416 -3.21 14.92 19.30
CA ALA A 416 -4.33 15.79 18.96
C ALA A 416 -3.89 16.94 18.04
N SER A 417 -2.77 17.61 18.35
CA SER A 417 -2.25 18.73 17.54
C SER A 417 -1.84 18.33 16.11
N LEU A 418 -1.46 17.07 15.87
CA LEU A 418 -1.18 16.55 14.52
C LEU A 418 -2.44 16.03 13.83
N CYS A 419 -3.44 15.56 14.58
CA CYS A 419 -4.75 15.18 14.05
C CYS A 419 -5.53 16.41 13.56
N ASP A 420 -5.46 17.53 14.26
CA ASP A 420 -6.12 18.80 13.90
C ASP A 420 -5.18 19.81 13.18
N ASP A 421 -4.06 19.35 12.59
CA ASP A 421 -3.08 20.21 11.90
C ASP A 421 -3.73 21.01 10.74
N PRO A 422 -3.46 22.32 10.57
CA PRO A 422 -4.06 23.10 9.49
C PRO A 422 -3.74 22.56 8.08
N ASN A 423 -2.60 21.89 7.89
CA ASN A 423 -2.25 21.29 6.61
C ASN A 423 -2.75 19.84 6.50
N LYS A 424 -3.66 19.60 5.55
CA LYS A 424 -4.23 18.27 5.29
C LYS A 424 -3.19 17.17 5.10
N CYS A 425 -2.00 17.43 4.58
CA CYS A 425 -0.97 16.40 4.33
C CYS A 425 -0.44 15.79 5.65
N VAL A 426 -0.44 16.55 6.75
CA VAL A 426 -0.12 16.05 8.09
C VAL A 426 -1.28 15.19 8.61
N ARG A 427 -2.52 15.69 8.54
CA ARG A 427 -3.73 14.97 8.96
C ARG A 427 -3.95 13.66 8.20
N VAL A 428 -3.70 13.62 6.88
CA VAL A 428 -3.72 12.40 6.04
C VAL A 428 -2.71 11.38 6.55
N THR A 429 -1.53 11.84 6.97
CA THR A 429 -0.47 10.96 7.49
C THR A 429 -0.86 10.39 8.86
N MET A 430 -1.41 11.22 9.77
CA MET A 430 -1.97 10.77 11.05
C MET A 430 -3.12 9.77 10.86
N ALA A 431 -4.09 10.09 10.00
CA ALA A 431 -5.22 9.23 9.68
C ALA A 431 -4.77 7.86 9.13
N SER A 432 -3.78 7.85 8.25
CA SER A 432 -3.20 6.61 7.72
C SER A 432 -2.48 5.77 8.79
N GLY A 433 -1.79 6.42 9.74
CA GLY A 433 -1.10 5.75 10.86
C GLY A 433 -1.96 5.45 12.10
N PHE A 434 -3.21 5.93 12.14
CA PHE A 434 -4.06 5.94 13.33
C PHE A 434 -4.28 4.56 13.94
N HIS A 435 -4.46 3.55 13.08
CA HIS A 435 -4.73 2.17 13.46
C HIS A 435 -3.59 1.51 14.26
N GLU A 436 -2.32 1.82 13.94
CA GLU A 436 -1.17 1.31 14.70
C GLU A 436 -1.07 1.96 16.08
N VAL A 437 -1.34 3.27 16.20
CA VAL A 437 -1.42 3.94 17.52
C VAL A 437 -2.54 3.33 18.35
N ALA A 438 -3.74 3.18 17.79
CA ALA A 438 -4.88 2.56 18.47
C ALA A 438 -4.57 1.14 18.98
N LYS A 439 -3.88 0.34 18.17
CA LYS A 439 -3.43 -1.02 18.47
C LYS A 439 -2.39 -1.07 19.60
N MET A 440 -1.46 -0.12 19.65
CA MET A 440 -0.43 -0.05 20.70
C MET A 440 -0.94 0.46 22.05
N LEU A 441 -1.98 1.31 22.07
CA LEU A 441 -2.60 1.78 23.31
C LEU A 441 -3.37 0.68 24.07
N GLY A 442 -3.84 -0.36 23.37
CA GLY A 442 -4.50 -1.52 23.99
C GLY A 442 -5.72 -1.10 24.81
N SER A 443 -5.71 -1.37 26.12
CA SER A 443 -6.76 -0.92 27.06
C SER A 443 -6.98 0.59 27.08
N ASN A 444 -5.96 1.38 26.72
CA ASN A 444 -5.98 2.84 26.79
C ASN A 444 -6.52 3.49 25.50
N VAL A 445 -6.89 2.70 24.48
CA VAL A 445 -7.31 3.19 23.15
C VAL A 445 -8.49 4.19 23.19
N LEU A 446 -9.36 4.09 24.19
CA LEU A 446 -10.48 5.04 24.36
C LEU A 446 -10.02 6.49 24.66
N THR A 447 -8.74 6.70 25.01
CA THR A 447 -8.18 8.05 25.16
C THR A 447 -8.09 8.83 23.84
N ILE A 448 -8.02 8.14 22.70
CA ILE A 448 -7.96 8.76 21.36
C ILE A 448 -9.30 8.73 20.60
N GLN A 449 -10.42 8.58 21.33
CA GLN A 449 -11.76 8.52 20.73
C GLN A 449 -12.17 9.85 20.07
N GLY A 450 -11.76 10.99 20.64
CA GLY A 450 -12.14 12.32 20.12
C GLY A 450 -11.51 12.59 18.76
N GLU A 451 -10.25 12.20 18.59
CA GLU A 451 -9.43 12.36 17.40
C GLU A 451 -9.91 11.44 16.27
N LEU A 452 -10.34 10.21 16.58
CA LEU A 452 -11.04 9.35 15.62
C LEU A 452 -12.33 10.02 15.09
N ILE A 453 -13.08 10.67 15.98
CA ILE A 453 -14.31 11.39 15.63
C ILE A 453 -14.01 12.67 14.82
N SER A 454 -12.89 13.36 15.10
CA SER A 454 -12.41 14.52 14.32
C SER A 454 -12.05 14.10 12.89
N LEU A 455 -11.15 13.11 12.74
CA LEU A 455 -10.64 12.66 11.44
C LEU A 455 -11.71 11.99 10.55
N LEU A 456 -12.76 11.39 11.13
CA LEU A 456 -13.93 10.92 10.40
C LEU A 456 -14.87 12.05 9.93
N LYS A 457 -14.75 13.26 10.49
CA LYS A 457 -15.55 14.44 10.16
C LYS A 457 -14.76 15.51 9.39
N ASP A 458 -13.52 15.21 8.98
CA ASP A 458 -12.62 16.13 8.28
C ASP A 458 -13.19 16.61 6.94
N ASP A 459 -13.05 17.90 6.63
CA ASP A 459 -13.43 18.49 5.34
C ASP A 459 -12.68 17.86 4.14
N SER A 460 -11.52 17.24 4.39
CA SER A 460 -10.67 16.62 3.39
C SER A 460 -10.98 15.14 3.21
N LEU A 461 -11.52 14.80 2.03
CA LEU A 461 -11.78 13.42 1.61
C LEU A 461 -10.52 12.53 1.62
N GLU A 462 -9.32 13.11 1.53
CA GLU A 462 -8.06 12.38 1.65
C GLU A 462 -7.79 11.92 3.09
N VAL A 463 -8.21 12.71 4.10
CA VAL A 463 -8.06 12.37 5.52
C VAL A 463 -9.07 11.28 5.89
N ILE A 464 -10.32 11.44 5.45
CA ILE A 464 -11.35 10.40 5.53
C ILE A 464 -10.84 9.10 4.88
N GLN A 465 -10.26 9.16 3.67
CA GLN A 465 -9.68 7.99 3.01
C GLN A 465 -8.57 7.32 3.83
N GLY A 466 -7.74 8.10 4.54
CA GLY A 466 -6.73 7.59 5.47
C GLY A 466 -7.33 6.71 6.56
N ILE A 467 -8.35 7.20 7.28
CA ILE A 467 -9.07 6.41 8.31
C ILE A 467 -9.79 5.21 7.68
N ILE A 468 -10.56 5.43 6.60
CA ILE A 468 -11.42 4.40 5.99
C ILE A 468 -10.61 3.20 5.50
N SER A 469 -9.41 3.42 4.97
CA SER A 469 -8.50 2.35 4.51
C SER A 469 -8.24 1.31 5.60
N TYR A 470 -8.08 1.75 6.85
CA TYR A 470 -7.74 0.94 8.03
C TYR A 470 -8.83 0.97 9.13
N LEU A 471 -10.08 1.28 8.74
CA LEU A 471 -11.21 1.35 9.66
C LEU A 471 -11.47 0.02 10.38
N PRO A 472 -11.44 -1.17 9.72
CA PRO A 472 -11.66 -2.45 10.41
C PRO A 472 -10.66 -2.71 11.54
N ASP A 473 -9.37 -2.45 11.30
CA ASP A 473 -8.29 -2.65 12.28
C ASP A 473 -8.38 -1.67 13.45
N THR A 474 -8.74 -0.41 13.14
CA THR A 474 -9.03 0.61 14.14
C THR A 474 -10.21 0.20 15.04
N LEU A 475 -11.33 -0.21 14.46
CA LEU A 475 -12.52 -0.63 15.21
C LEU A 475 -12.28 -1.88 16.06
N ASP A 476 -11.50 -2.85 15.56
CA ASP A 476 -11.13 -4.05 16.31
C ASP A 476 -10.11 -3.74 17.44
N ALA A 477 -9.24 -2.74 17.27
CA ALA A 477 -8.43 -2.19 18.37
C ALA A 477 -9.28 -1.52 19.46
N PHE A 478 -10.25 -0.67 19.08
CA PHE A 478 -11.20 -0.07 20.02
C PHE A 478 -12.05 -1.15 20.74
N ALA A 479 -12.46 -2.20 20.02
CA ALA A 479 -13.19 -3.33 20.59
C ALA A 479 -12.33 -4.26 21.46
N ARG A 480 -10.99 -4.24 21.33
CA ARG A 480 -10.05 -4.85 22.28
C ARG A 480 -9.89 -4.02 23.55
N GLY A 481 -9.83 -2.69 23.44
CA GLY A 481 -9.53 -1.82 24.57
C GLY A 481 -10.72 -1.52 25.48
N GLY A 482 -11.96 -1.58 24.98
CA GLY A 482 -13.16 -1.52 25.81
C GLY A 482 -13.24 -2.70 26.77
N GLY A 483 -12.83 -2.49 28.04
CA GLY A 483 -12.50 -3.53 29.03
C GLY A 483 -13.60 -4.49 29.49
N ASN A 484 -14.77 -4.50 28.85
CA ASN A 484 -15.87 -5.44 29.10
C ASN A 484 -15.99 -6.51 28.00
N VAL A 485 -14.86 -7.12 27.60
CA VAL A 485 -14.89 -8.43 26.92
C VAL A 485 -15.22 -9.50 27.97
N ILE A 486 -16.50 -9.60 28.32
CA ILE A 486 -17.02 -10.73 29.10
C ILE A 486 -16.76 -11.98 28.26
N THR A 487 -15.93 -12.88 28.79
CA THR A 487 -15.45 -14.05 28.04
C THR A 487 -16.49 -15.18 28.08
N GLU A 488 -17.69 -14.92 27.54
CA GLU A 488 -18.77 -15.91 27.33
C GLU A 488 -18.29 -17.13 26.53
N SER A 489 -17.17 -17.00 25.81
CA SER A 489 -16.41 -18.09 25.18
C SER A 489 -16.17 -19.29 26.11
N LYS A 490 -16.00 -19.07 27.43
CA LYS A 490 -15.86 -20.15 28.42
C LYS A 490 -17.18 -20.81 28.84
N ILE A 491 -18.31 -20.15 28.64
CA ILE A 491 -19.65 -20.68 28.94
C ILE A 491 -20.20 -21.48 27.76
N LEU A 492 -19.83 -21.09 26.53
CA LEU A 492 -20.41 -21.60 25.29
C LEU A 492 -19.57 -22.65 24.56
N GLY A 493 -18.26 -22.77 24.85
CA GLY A 493 -17.41 -23.82 24.27
C GLY A 493 -17.09 -23.69 22.78
N PHE A 494 -17.40 -22.54 22.16
CA PHE A 494 -17.23 -22.30 20.73
C PHE A 494 -15.80 -21.87 20.33
N GLY A 495 -15.48 -22.05 19.04
CA GLY A 495 -14.20 -21.67 18.45
C GLY A 495 -13.95 -20.16 18.39
N PHE A 496 -12.67 -19.78 18.20
CA PHE A 496 -12.21 -18.39 18.22
C PHE A 496 -12.94 -17.46 17.23
N ASP A 497 -13.40 -17.97 16.08
CA ASP A 497 -14.08 -17.20 15.04
C ASP A 497 -15.36 -16.50 15.55
N ASN A 498 -16.09 -17.10 16.50
CA ASN A 498 -17.40 -16.61 16.91
C ASN A 498 -17.32 -15.59 18.07
N LEU A 499 -16.11 -15.22 18.51
CA LEU A 499 -15.84 -14.23 19.56
C LEU A 499 -16.43 -12.83 19.27
N PHE A 500 -16.65 -12.49 17.99
CA PHE A 500 -17.21 -11.18 17.61
C PHE A 500 -18.69 -11.02 17.99
N LEU A 501 -19.48 -12.10 18.06
CA LEU A 501 -20.93 -12.07 18.33
C LEU A 501 -21.29 -11.62 19.76
N CYS A 502 -20.37 -11.78 20.71
CA CYS A 502 -20.52 -11.37 22.11
C CYS A 502 -20.01 -9.93 22.38
N ARG A 503 -19.44 -9.25 21.38
CA ARG A 503 -18.59 -8.07 21.60
C ARG A 503 -19.37 -6.75 21.53
N ARG A 504 -19.50 -6.07 22.67
CA ARG A 504 -20.17 -4.76 22.77
C ARG A 504 -19.16 -3.67 23.11
N VAL A 505 -18.97 -2.68 22.22
CA VAL A 505 -18.06 -1.55 22.49
C VAL A 505 -18.84 -0.40 23.13
N THR A 506 -18.95 -0.45 24.45
CA THR A 506 -19.59 0.60 25.26
C THR A 506 -18.74 1.88 25.26
N GLY A 507 -19.34 3.02 24.86
CA GLY A 507 -18.71 4.35 24.91
C GLY A 507 -18.69 5.10 23.57
N LEU A 508 -18.93 4.44 22.44
CA LEU A 508 -18.85 5.01 21.10
C LEU A 508 -20.16 5.71 20.64
N SER A 509 -20.75 6.57 21.48
CA SER A 509 -21.98 7.34 21.18
C SER A 509 -21.89 8.12 19.87
N ASP A 510 -20.78 8.85 19.71
CA ASP A 510 -20.58 9.84 18.65
C ASP A 510 -19.89 9.28 17.41
N LEU A 511 -19.48 8.02 17.44
CA LEU A 511 -18.91 7.31 16.29
C LEU A 511 -19.94 7.11 15.19
N ILE A 512 -21.19 6.75 15.52
CA ILE A 512 -22.24 6.54 14.49
C ILE A 512 -22.52 7.85 13.73
N PRO A 513 -22.72 9.01 14.38
CA PRO A 513 -22.71 10.31 13.71
C PRO A 513 -21.45 10.59 12.88
N ALA A 514 -20.25 10.24 13.37
CA ALA A 514 -19.00 10.45 12.64
C ALA A 514 -18.91 9.61 11.35
N LEU A 515 -19.28 8.33 11.42
CA LEU A 515 -19.37 7.43 10.27
C LEU A 515 -20.37 7.97 9.23
N LEU A 516 -21.59 8.29 9.66
CA LEU A 516 -22.61 8.86 8.77
C LEU A 516 -22.17 10.20 8.15
N SER A 517 -21.33 10.99 8.84
CA SER A 517 -20.70 12.19 8.28
C SER A 517 -19.67 11.86 7.19
N ALA A 518 -18.77 10.91 7.44
CA ALA A 518 -17.76 10.45 6.48
C ALA A 518 -18.39 9.90 5.19
N GLU A 519 -19.46 9.10 5.34
CA GLU A 519 -20.26 8.57 4.24
C GLU A 519 -20.93 9.71 3.46
N SER A 520 -21.67 10.60 4.13
CA SER A 520 -22.40 11.70 3.51
C SER A 520 -21.49 12.67 2.75
N ALA A 521 -20.36 13.07 3.34
CA ALA A 521 -19.36 13.91 2.68
C ALA A 521 -18.80 13.26 1.41
N THR A 522 -18.57 11.94 1.45
CA THR A 522 -18.08 11.18 0.31
C THR A 522 -19.17 10.98 -0.75
N ALA A 523 -20.43 10.75 -0.36
CA ALA A 523 -21.58 10.61 -1.25
C ALA A 523 -21.95 11.91 -1.97
N ALA A 524 -21.70 13.05 -1.34
CA ALA A 524 -21.81 14.38 -1.95
C ALA A 524 -20.64 14.67 -2.92
N SER A 525 -19.54 13.92 -2.85
CA SER A 525 -18.36 14.12 -3.68
C SER A 525 -18.46 13.44 -5.06
N ARG A 526 -17.47 13.71 -5.92
CA ARG A 526 -17.30 12.99 -7.19
C ARG A 526 -16.50 11.67 -7.05
N ASN A 527 -16.00 11.34 -5.85
CA ASN A 527 -15.13 10.19 -5.59
C ASN A 527 -15.93 8.93 -5.24
N TRP A 528 -16.65 8.38 -6.22
CA TRP A 528 -17.41 7.13 -6.06
C TRP A 528 -16.54 5.93 -5.64
N ARG A 529 -15.22 5.97 -5.88
CA ARG A 529 -14.29 4.91 -5.47
C ARG A 529 -14.14 4.87 -3.95
N LEU A 530 -13.94 6.03 -3.32
CA LEU A 530 -13.94 6.15 -1.86
C LEU A 530 -15.32 5.78 -1.29
N HIS A 531 -16.42 6.17 -1.95
CA HIS A 531 -17.76 5.81 -1.50
C HIS A 531 -18.00 4.30 -1.50
N ARG A 532 -17.56 3.61 -2.57
CA ARG A 532 -17.57 2.15 -2.67
C ARG A 532 -16.72 1.51 -1.56
N ASP A 533 -15.58 2.11 -1.22
CA ASP A 533 -14.72 1.60 -0.17
C ASP A 533 -15.33 1.78 1.22
N ILE A 534 -15.88 2.95 1.55
CA ILE A 534 -16.63 3.19 2.81
C ILE A 534 -17.68 2.10 3.03
N LEU A 535 -18.52 1.83 2.02
CA LEU A 535 -19.58 0.83 2.11
C LEU A 535 -19.03 -0.59 2.29
N ASP A 536 -17.93 -0.94 1.62
CA ASP A 536 -17.27 -2.25 1.77
C ASP A 536 -16.65 -2.42 3.17
N LYS A 537 -15.95 -1.40 3.68
CA LYS A 537 -15.39 -1.38 5.04
C LYS A 537 -16.50 -1.45 6.10
N TYR A 538 -17.66 -0.86 5.85
CA TYR A 538 -18.81 -0.90 6.77
C TYR A 538 -19.36 -2.31 7.00
N SER A 539 -19.05 -3.29 6.14
CA SER A 539 -19.36 -4.71 6.39
C SER A 539 -18.73 -5.24 7.70
N HIS A 540 -17.71 -4.55 8.25
CA HIS A 540 -17.05 -4.91 9.51
C HIS A 540 -17.72 -4.32 10.77
N LEU A 541 -18.67 -3.38 10.64
CA LEU A 541 -19.33 -2.72 11.78
C LEU A 541 -20.05 -3.68 12.76
N PRO A 542 -20.59 -4.86 12.38
CA PRO A 542 -21.13 -5.83 13.33
C PRO A 542 -20.13 -6.38 14.35
N ARG A 543 -18.82 -6.15 14.18
CA ARG A 543 -17.77 -6.50 15.16
C ARG A 543 -17.65 -5.51 16.32
N CYS A 544 -18.31 -4.34 16.25
CA CYS A 544 -18.19 -3.28 17.26
C CYS A 544 -19.51 -2.56 17.61
N LEU A 545 -20.49 -2.50 16.70
CA LEU A 545 -21.80 -1.89 16.92
C LEU A 545 -22.89 -2.97 17.11
N THR A 546 -23.93 -2.67 17.89
CA THR A 546 -25.04 -3.61 18.09
C THR A 546 -25.95 -3.70 16.87
N SER A 547 -26.67 -4.82 16.73
CA SER A 547 -27.64 -5.00 15.64
C SER A 547 -28.71 -3.88 15.62
N GLU A 548 -29.17 -3.43 16.79
CA GLU A 548 -30.07 -2.27 16.94
C GLU A 548 -29.48 -0.96 16.39
N GLN A 549 -28.21 -0.69 16.67
CA GLN A 549 -27.52 0.50 16.15
C GLN A 549 -27.38 0.45 14.63
N ILE A 550 -26.97 -0.70 14.10
CA ILE A 550 -26.79 -0.91 12.65
C ILE A 550 -28.14 -0.84 11.92
N TYR A 551 -29.16 -1.52 12.41
CA TYR A 551 -30.51 -1.51 11.84
C TYR A 551 -31.19 -0.15 11.95
N GLY A 552 -31.16 0.47 13.15
CA GLY A 552 -31.88 1.71 13.42
C GLY A 552 -31.21 3.00 12.89
N LYS A 553 -29.90 2.99 12.56
CA LYS A 553 -29.16 4.20 12.15
C LYS A 553 -28.42 4.10 10.82
N ILE A 554 -27.89 2.94 10.44
CA ILE A 554 -26.99 2.80 9.29
C ILE A 554 -27.68 2.13 8.11
N THR A 555 -28.45 1.08 8.37
CA THR A 555 -29.21 0.29 7.37
C THR A 555 -30.12 1.15 6.47
N PRO A 556 -30.88 2.15 6.97
CA PRO A 556 -31.74 2.98 6.11
C PRO A 556 -30.94 3.85 5.12
N MET A 557 -29.74 4.30 5.52
CA MET A 557 -28.82 4.99 4.62
C MET A 557 -28.32 4.01 3.54
N VAL A 558 -27.86 2.82 3.90
CA VAL A 558 -27.31 1.87 2.93
C VAL A 558 -28.37 1.42 1.90
N PHE A 559 -29.61 1.13 2.33
CA PHE A 559 -30.73 0.86 1.40
C PHE A 559 -30.99 2.01 0.42
N ARG A 560 -30.97 3.27 0.89
CA ARG A 560 -31.08 4.44 0.01
C ARG A 560 -30.01 4.44 -1.08
N HIS A 561 -28.80 3.94 -0.84
CA HIS A 561 -27.76 3.86 -1.89
C HIS A 561 -27.98 2.71 -2.88
N ILE A 562 -28.63 1.61 -2.49
CA ILE A 562 -29.05 0.54 -3.41
C ILE A 562 -30.02 1.11 -4.47
N THR A 563 -31.03 1.86 -4.03
CA THR A 563 -32.10 2.37 -4.90
C THR A 563 -31.79 3.69 -5.60
N THR A 564 -31.19 4.68 -4.91
CA THR A 564 -31.04 6.04 -5.46
C THR A 564 -29.71 6.31 -6.17
N HIS A 565 -28.66 5.52 -5.91
CA HIS A 565 -27.32 5.84 -6.40
C HIS A 565 -27.13 5.47 -7.88
N ARG A 566 -26.43 6.33 -8.63
CA ARG A 566 -26.25 6.20 -10.10
C ARG A 566 -25.09 5.29 -10.51
N VAL A 567 -24.15 5.00 -9.61
CA VAL A 567 -22.91 4.26 -9.89
C VAL A 567 -23.04 2.81 -9.40
N LEU A 568 -23.11 1.86 -10.33
CA LEU A 568 -23.34 0.44 -10.05
C LEU A 568 -22.35 -0.19 -9.03
N PRO A 569 -21.03 0.04 -9.09
CA PRO A 569 -20.10 -0.41 -8.04
C PRO A 569 -20.49 -0.02 -6.60
N VAL A 570 -21.07 1.17 -6.40
CA VAL A 570 -21.53 1.64 -5.08
C VAL A 570 -22.84 0.95 -4.69
N GLN A 571 -23.76 0.72 -5.64
CA GLN A 571 -24.98 -0.06 -5.41
C GLN A 571 -24.66 -1.51 -5.03
N LEU A 572 -23.66 -2.13 -5.68
CA LEU A 572 -23.18 -3.48 -5.38
C LEU A 572 -22.54 -3.56 -3.98
N ALA A 573 -21.73 -2.57 -3.60
CA ALA A 573 -21.15 -2.50 -2.26
C ALA A 573 -22.23 -2.32 -1.18
N ALA A 574 -23.19 -1.40 -1.40
CA ALA A 574 -24.34 -1.23 -0.51
C ALA A 574 -25.15 -2.53 -0.35
N ALA A 575 -25.46 -3.20 -1.46
CA ALA A 575 -26.18 -4.48 -1.47
C ALA A 575 -25.44 -5.59 -0.71
N ARG A 576 -24.13 -5.74 -0.92
CA ARG A 576 -23.28 -6.68 -0.17
C ARG A 576 -23.27 -6.37 1.32
N THR A 577 -23.17 -5.10 1.69
CA THR A 577 -23.14 -4.66 3.10
C THR A 577 -24.48 -4.84 3.80
N ILE A 578 -25.63 -4.68 3.13
CA ILE A 578 -26.92 -5.13 3.67
C ILE A 578 -26.93 -6.65 3.91
N CYS A 579 -26.39 -7.45 2.98
CA CYS A 579 -26.33 -8.91 3.17
C CYS A 579 -25.46 -9.27 4.39
N VAL A 580 -24.35 -8.56 4.64
CA VAL A 580 -23.51 -8.77 5.83
C VAL A 580 -24.18 -8.26 7.11
N PHE A 581 -24.90 -7.13 7.08
CA PHE A 581 -25.72 -6.67 8.21
C PHE A 581 -26.82 -7.68 8.55
N MET A 582 -27.47 -8.26 7.54
CA MET A 582 -28.47 -9.33 7.71
C MET A 582 -27.84 -10.60 8.30
N LYS A 583 -26.62 -10.98 7.88
CA LYS A 583 -25.90 -12.13 8.43
C LYS A 583 -25.56 -11.98 9.92
N TYR A 584 -25.24 -10.77 10.39
CA TYR A 584 -24.83 -10.54 11.78
C TYR A 584 -25.90 -9.81 12.63
N ASN A 585 -27.14 -9.71 12.16
CA ASN A 585 -28.23 -9.16 12.97
C ASN A 585 -28.79 -10.25 13.91
N ARG A 586 -28.81 -9.97 15.22
CA ARG A 586 -29.37 -10.87 16.24
C ARG A 586 -30.88 -11.05 16.14
N LYS A 587 -31.66 -10.12 15.58
CA LYS A 587 -33.14 -10.20 15.54
C LYS A 587 -33.73 -10.69 14.22
N LEU A 588 -34.62 -11.69 14.29
CA LEU A 588 -35.30 -12.32 13.16
C LEU A 588 -36.18 -11.34 12.39
N GLU A 589 -36.98 -10.52 13.09
CA GLU A 589 -37.83 -9.51 12.44
C GLU A 589 -37.02 -8.54 11.58
N GLN A 590 -35.83 -8.15 12.06
CA GLN A 590 -34.93 -7.25 11.32
C GLN A 590 -34.25 -7.97 10.15
N ARG A 591 -33.88 -9.25 10.29
CA ARG A 591 -33.41 -10.09 9.17
C ARG A 591 -34.49 -10.21 8.08
N GLN A 592 -35.74 -10.45 8.47
CA GLN A 592 -36.88 -10.59 7.56
C GLN A 592 -37.27 -9.28 6.87
N ASP A 593 -37.28 -8.15 7.59
CA ASP A 593 -37.50 -6.81 7.02
C ASP A 593 -36.44 -6.46 5.96
N MET A 594 -35.15 -6.67 6.26
CA MET A 594 -34.07 -6.40 5.31
C MET A 594 -34.18 -7.29 4.06
N CYS A 595 -34.50 -8.58 4.23
CA CYS A 595 -34.74 -9.49 3.11
C CYS A 595 -35.95 -9.03 2.26
N GLY A 596 -37.07 -8.71 2.91
CA GLY A 596 -38.30 -8.24 2.27
C GLY A 596 -38.11 -6.94 1.49
N LYS A 597 -37.31 -6.00 2.00
CA LYS A 597 -36.94 -4.76 1.29
C LYS A 597 -36.09 -5.03 0.06
N LEU A 598 -35.09 -5.91 0.13
CA LEU A 598 -34.32 -6.31 -1.07
C LEU A 598 -35.21 -6.94 -2.15
N ILE A 599 -36.18 -7.78 -1.76
CA ILE A 599 -37.14 -8.39 -2.68
C ILE A 599 -38.08 -7.32 -3.29
N ALA A 600 -38.64 -6.42 -2.48
CA ALA A 600 -39.58 -5.40 -2.92
C ALA A 600 -38.93 -4.31 -3.80
N GLU A 601 -37.77 -3.78 -3.38
CA GLU A 601 -37.10 -2.67 -4.06
C GLU A 601 -36.28 -3.12 -5.27
N CYS A 602 -35.72 -4.33 -5.25
CA CYS A 602 -34.89 -4.86 -6.33
C CYS A 602 -35.59 -5.92 -7.19
N CYS A 603 -36.11 -7.02 -6.64
CA CYS A 603 -36.72 -8.10 -7.46
C CYS A 603 -38.02 -7.65 -8.14
N HIS A 604 -38.94 -7.07 -7.38
CA HIS A 604 -40.24 -6.59 -7.90
C HIS A 604 -40.17 -5.16 -8.48
N SER A 605 -38.95 -4.63 -8.70
CA SER A 605 -38.75 -3.27 -9.16
C SER A 605 -39.25 -3.05 -10.59
N LYS A 606 -39.93 -1.93 -10.85
CA LYS A 606 -40.35 -1.56 -12.22
C LYS A 606 -39.15 -1.35 -13.17
N ASN A 607 -38.02 -0.89 -12.64
CA ASN A 607 -36.80 -0.67 -13.40
C ASN A 607 -35.91 -1.93 -13.42
N HIS A 608 -35.66 -2.45 -14.63
CA HIS A 608 -34.88 -3.66 -14.87
C HIS A 608 -33.46 -3.63 -14.27
N ARG A 609 -32.87 -2.45 -14.04
CA ARG A 609 -31.52 -2.33 -13.46
C ARG A 609 -31.46 -2.90 -12.05
N TYR A 610 -32.47 -2.67 -11.21
CA TYR A 610 -32.52 -3.26 -9.87
C TYR A 610 -32.90 -4.74 -9.91
N ARG A 611 -33.65 -5.19 -10.93
CA ARG A 611 -33.91 -6.64 -11.14
C ARG A 611 -32.64 -7.40 -11.54
N LYS A 612 -31.75 -6.78 -12.33
CA LYS A 612 -30.37 -7.29 -12.54
C LYS A 612 -29.57 -7.27 -11.23
N LEU A 613 -29.64 -6.19 -10.46
CA LEU A 613 -28.97 -6.08 -9.15
C LEU A 613 -29.46 -7.13 -8.14
N PHE A 614 -30.72 -7.57 -8.20
CA PHE A 614 -31.22 -8.67 -7.37
C PHE A 614 -30.54 -10.01 -7.67
N ILE A 615 -30.09 -10.23 -8.90
CA ILE A 615 -29.32 -11.43 -9.27
C ILE A 615 -27.89 -11.33 -8.70
N ASP A 616 -27.31 -10.12 -8.63
CA ASP A 616 -26.04 -9.88 -7.92
C ASP A 616 -26.19 -10.03 -6.38
N ILE A 617 -27.30 -9.56 -5.81
CA ILE A 617 -27.70 -9.84 -4.40
C ILE A 617 -27.80 -11.35 -4.16
N CYS A 618 -28.36 -12.12 -5.10
CA CYS A 618 -28.43 -13.58 -4.98
C CYS A 618 -27.03 -14.20 -4.96
N HIS A 619 -26.09 -13.77 -5.80
CA HIS A 619 -24.70 -14.21 -5.71
C HIS A 619 -24.06 -13.89 -4.33
N PHE A 620 -24.28 -12.69 -3.78
CA PHE A 620 -23.80 -12.37 -2.42
C PHE A 620 -24.47 -13.21 -1.33
N SER A 621 -25.75 -13.56 -1.48
CA SER A 621 -26.45 -14.40 -0.50
C SER A 621 -25.93 -15.85 -0.53
N LEU A 622 -25.70 -16.42 -1.71
CA LEU A 622 -25.09 -17.74 -1.89
C LEU A 622 -23.67 -17.81 -1.29
N GLU A 623 -22.92 -16.71 -1.37
CA GLU A 623 -21.60 -16.59 -0.73
C GLU A 623 -21.71 -16.57 0.81
N LEU A 624 -22.61 -15.75 1.36
CA LEU A 624 -22.65 -15.43 2.80
C LEU A 624 -23.49 -16.41 3.65
N PHE A 625 -24.58 -16.95 3.13
CA PHE A 625 -25.60 -17.74 3.84
C PHE A 625 -25.64 -19.21 3.39
N SER A 626 -26.30 -20.06 4.18
CA SER A 626 -26.47 -21.48 3.92
C SER A 626 -27.34 -21.79 2.69
N LYS A 627 -27.21 -23.02 2.17
CA LYS A 627 -28.07 -23.57 1.10
C LYS A 627 -29.54 -23.57 1.54
N SER A 628 -29.84 -23.85 2.81
CA SER A 628 -31.19 -23.78 3.39
C SER A 628 -31.73 -22.35 3.39
N PHE A 629 -31.00 -21.40 3.99
CA PHE A 629 -31.41 -19.99 4.03
C PHE A 629 -31.73 -19.44 2.63
N PHE A 630 -30.87 -19.70 1.64
CA PHE A 630 -31.09 -19.21 0.27
C PHE A 630 -32.36 -19.79 -0.38
N LYS A 631 -32.61 -21.10 -0.21
CA LYS A 631 -33.81 -21.77 -0.74
C LYS A 631 -35.09 -21.21 -0.13
N ASP A 632 -35.10 -21.01 1.19
CA ASP A 632 -36.29 -20.60 1.93
C ASP A 632 -36.62 -19.11 1.72
N ASN A 633 -35.61 -18.26 1.59
CA ASN A 633 -35.79 -16.80 1.55
C ASN A 633 -35.77 -16.18 0.14
N LEU A 634 -34.93 -16.66 -0.78
CA LEU A 634 -34.63 -15.95 -2.04
C LEU A 634 -34.91 -16.76 -3.31
N TYR A 635 -34.75 -18.09 -3.28
CA TYR A 635 -34.84 -18.94 -4.47
C TYR A 635 -36.15 -18.73 -5.25
N ASN A 636 -37.30 -18.75 -4.57
CA ASN A 636 -38.62 -18.58 -5.18
C ASN A 636 -38.82 -17.21 -5.85
N TYR A 637 -38.04 -16.19 -5.51
CA TYR A 637 -38.09 -14.88 -6.15
C TYR A 637 -37.15 -14.82 -7.36
N VAL A 638 -35.91 -15.29 -7.24
CA VAL A 638 -34.93 -15.18 -8.34
C VAL A 638 -35.32 -16.04 -9.55
N VAL A 639 -35.96 -17.20 -9.34
CA VAL A 639 -36.45 -18.05 -10.45
C VAL A 639 -37.58 -17.41 -11.27
N GLN A 640 -38.27 -16.39 -10.75
CA GLN A 640 -39.27 -15.64 -11.52
C GLN A 640 -38.61 -14.75 -12.59
N LEU A 641 -37.37 -14.28 -12.34
CA LEU A 641 -36.61 -13.45 -13.28
C LEU A 641 -36.15 -14.22 -14.54
N ALA A 642 -36.28 -15.55 -14.56
CA ALA A 642 -36.17 -16.34 -15.78
C ALA A 642 -37.25 -16.00 -16.82
N GLN A 643 -38.36 -15.40 -16.40
CA GLN A 643 -39.49 -14.98 -17.23
C GLN A 643 -39.63 -13.45 -17.28
N ASP A 644 -38.57 -12.71 -16.92
CA ASP A 644 -38.57 -11.25 -16.96
C ASP A 644 -38.84 -10.73 -18.39
N PRO A 645 -39.70 -9.70 -18.59
CA PRO A 645 -39.94 -9.14 -19.92
C PRO A 645 -38.68 -8.60 -20.60
N VAL A 646 -37.66 -8.18 -19.85
CA VAL A 646 -36.43 -7.59 -20.39
C VAL A 646 -35.35 -8.68 -20.59
N PRO A 647 -34.89 -8.96 -21.83
CA PRO A 647 -33.90 -10.01 -22.09
C PRO A 647 -32.59 -9.81 -21.33
N ASN A 648 -32.20 -8.54 -21.14
CA ASN A 648 -31.04 -8.14 -20.35
C ASN A 648 -31.08 -8.60 -18.87
N VAL A 649 -32.24 -8.97 -18.33
CA VAL A 649 -32.40 -9.62 -17.01
C VAL A 649 -32.29 -11.13 -17.15
N ARG A 650 -32.99 -11.74 -18.12
CA ARG A 650 -32.94 -13.19 -18.41
C ARG A 650 -31.52 -13.66 -18.72
N LEU A 651 -30.77 -12.90 -19.51
CA LEU A 651 -29.34 -13.09 -19.81
C LEU A 651 -28.48 -13.16 -18.52
N LYS A 652 -28.73 -12.25 -17.58
CA LYS A 652 -28.03 -12.19 -16.28
C LYS A 652 -28.47 -13.34 -15.36
N PHE A 653 -29.73 -13.75 -15.42
CA PHE A 653 -30.23 -14.93 -14.69
C PHE A 653 -29.54 -16.22 -15.17
N CYS A 654 -29.23 -16.34 -16.46
CA CYS A 654 -28.54 -17.51 -17.01
C CYS A 654 -27.15 -17.75 -16.39
N SER A 655 -26.43 -16.68 -15.98
CA SER A 655 -25.16 -16.83 -15.24
C SER A 655 -25.31 -17.34 -13.80
N LEU A 656 -26.52 -17.32 -13.23
CA LEU A 656 -26.81 -17.84 -11.89
C LEU A 656 -27.19 -19.34 -11.92
N LEU A 657 -27.67 -19.85 -13.06
CA LEU A 657 -28.17 -21.23 -13.20
C LEU A 657 -27.24 -22.32 -12.61
N PRO A 658 -25.91 -22.33 -12.88
CA PRO A 658 -25.02 -23.33 -12.29
C PRO A 658 -24.97 -23.23 -10.76
N SER A 659 -24.92 -22.01 -10.22
CA SER A 659 -24.93 -21.75 -8.78
C SER A 659 -26.23 -22.22 -8.13
N LEU A 660 -27.39 -22.09 -8.81
CA LEU A 660 -28.67 -22.60 -8.31
C LEU A 660 -28.67 -24.14 -8.19
N LYS A 661 -28.25 -24.87 -9.24
CA LYS A 661 -28.20 -26.35 -9.20
C LYS A 661 -27.30 -26.86 -8.08
N ALA A 662 -26.20 -26.16 -7.78
CA ALA A 662 -25.27 -26.51 -6.72
C ALA A 662 -25.83 -26.35 -5.28
N GLN A 663 -27.01 -25.73 -5.08
CA GLN A 663 -27.62 -25.59 -3.75
C GLN A 663 -28.40 -26.83 -3.30
N PHE A 664 -28.73 -27.73 -4.23
CA PHE A 664 -29.69 -28.80 -3.99
C PHE A 664 -29.04 -30.08 -3.43
N LYS A 665 -29.58 -30.59 -2.32
CA LYS A 665 -29.24 -31.88 -1.70
C LYS A 665 -30.39 -32.88 -1.93
N LEU A 666 -30.13 -33.99 -2.61
CA LEU A 666 -31.14 -35.03 -2.86
C LEU A 666 -31.24 -36.01 -1.67
N PRO A 667 -32.40 -36.63 -1.43
CA PRO A 667 -33.67 -36.47 -2.16
C PRO A 667 -34.47 -35.22 -1.78
N LYS A 668 -34.07 -34.47 -0.73
CA LYS A 668 -34.86 -33.36 -0.16
C LYS A 668 -35.29 -32.32 -1.19
N ASP A 669 -34.37 -31.86 -2.05
CA ASP A 669 -34.59 -30.75 -2.97
C ASP A 669 -35.11 -31.16 -4.37
N LEU A 670 -35.64 -32.37 -4.53
CA LEU A 670 -36.07 -32.91 -5.83
C LEU A 670 -37.09 -32.01 -6.56
N GLN A 671 -38.03 -31.39 -5.83
CA GLN A 671 -39.02 -30.48 -6.43
C GLN A 671 -38.38 -29.20 -6.97
N LEU A 672 -37.36 -28.65 -6.29
CA LEU A 672 -36.65 -27.44 -6.71
C LEU A 672 -35.78 -27.73 -7.94
N LEU A 673 -35.17 -28.92 -8.01
CA LEU A 673 -34.47 -29.41 -9.20
C LEU A 673 -35.41 -29.53 -10.40
N GLN A 674 -36.58 -30.18 -10.23
CA GLN A 674 -37.59 -30.29 -11.30
C GLN A 674 -38.11 -28.93 -11.78
N GLN A 675 -38.25 -27.96 -10.88
CA GLN A 675 -38.59 -26.57 -11.23
C GLN A 675 -37.48 -25.90 -12.04
N LEU A 676 -36.21 -26.03 -11.61
CA LEU A 676 -35.05 -25.46 -12.31
C LEU A 676 -34.89 -26.07 -13.71
N GLU A 677 -35.00 -27.39 -13.85
CA GLU A 677 -34.99 -28.06 -15.16
C GLU A 677 -36.12 -27.58 -16.06
N THR A 678 -37.33 -27.40 -15.52
CA THR A 678 -38.48 -26.91 -16.29
C THR A 678 -38.25 -25.48 -16.80
N ILE A 679 -37.56 -24.65 -16.03
CA ILE A 679 -37.12 -23.31 -16.43
C ILE A 679 -36.05 -23.39 -17.53
N VAL A 680 -35.03 -24.23 -17.37
CA VAL A 680 -33.97 -24.42 -18.38
C VAL A 680 -34.54 -24.96 -19.70
N ARG A 681 -35.41 -25.98 -19.63
CA ARG A 681 -36.12 -26.52 -20.81
C ARG A 681 -36.97 -25.46 -21.52
N ARG A 682 -37.63 -24.56 -20.77
CA ARG A 682 -38.37 -23.41 -21.35
C ARG A 682 -37.43 -22.40 -22.01
N LEU A 683 -36.34 -22.03 -21.35
CA LEU A 683 -35.34 -21.09 -21.89
C LEU A 683 -34.62 -21.63 -23.14
N LEU A 684 -34.54 -22.95 -23.31
CA LEU A 684 -34.01 -23.57 -24.54
C LEU A 684 -35.00 -23.61 -25.70
N SER A 685 -36.32 -23.49 -25.45
CA SER A 685 -37.38 -23.79 -26.43
C SER A 685 -38.35 -22.63 -26.72
N MET A 686 -38.40 -21.61 -25.86
CA MET A 686 -39.33 -20.47 -25.96
C MET A 686 -38.63 -19.10 -25.87
N GLU A 687 -37.29 -19.09 -25.82
CA GLU A 687 -36.52 -17.84 -25.81
C GLU A 687 -36.28 -17.35 -27.23
N ASN A 688 -36.53 -16.06 -27.46
CA ASN A 688 -36.40 -15.39 -28.76
C ASN A 688 -35.14 -14.51 -28.86
N ASP A 689 -34.54 -14.16 -27.71
CA ASP A 689 -33.34 -13.32 -27.67
C ASP A 689 -32.07 -14.17 -27.85
N GLN A 690 -31.29 -13.86 -28.89
CA GLN A 690 -30.13 -14.65 -29.30
C GLN A 690 -28.99 -14.67 -28.27
N ASP A 691 -28.79 -13.58 -27.51
CA ASP A 691 -27.80 -13.54 -26.45
C ASP A 691 -28.24 -14.43 -25.28
N VAL A 692 -29.52 -14.39 -24.92
CA VAL A 692 -30.09 -15.28 -23.89
C VAL A 692 -29.99 -16.73 -24.33
N VAL A 693 -30.43 -17.10 -25.55
CA VAL A 693 -30.29 -18.47 -26.09
C VAL A 693 -28.85 -18.97 -26.01
N THR A 694 -27.88 -18.13 -26.40
CA THR A 694 -26.46 -18.46 -26.35
C THR A 694 -25.96 -18.67 -24.92
N ALA A 695 -26.38 -17.81 -23.98
CA ALA A 695 -26.04 -17.94 -22.57
C ALA A 695 -26.68 -19.17 -21.90
N VAL A 696 -27.92 -19.54 -22.25
CA VAL A 696 -28.60 -20.74 -21.75
C VAL A 696 -27.86 -22.00 -22.23
N ARG A 697 -27.53 -22.08 -23.53
CA ARG A 697 -26.76 -23.21 -24.09
C ARG A 697 -25.41 -23.39 -23.40
N ARG A 698 -24.70 -22.28 -23.11
CA ARG A 698 -23.46 -22.31 -22.32
C ARG A 698 -23.69 -22.74 -20.87
N ALA A 699 -24.77 -22.27 -20.23
CA ALA A 699 -25.09 -22.64 -18.86
C ALA A 699 -25.45 -24.13 -18.71
N VAL A 700 -26.11 -24.75 -19.70
CA VAL A 700 -26.40 -26.20 -19.72
C VAL A 700 -25.12 -27.03 -19.65
N PHE A 701 -24.10 -26.69 -20.44
CA PHE A 701 -22.81 -27.40 -20.40
C PHE A 701 -22.11 -27.31 -19.04
N GLU A 702 -22.32 -26.26 -18.26
CA GLU A 702 -21.84 -26.20 -16.87
C GLU A 702 -22.77 -26.91 -15.88
N LEU A 703 -24.09 -26.89 -16.11
CA LEU A 703 -25.07 -27.63 -15.30
C LEU A 703 -24.82 -29.15 -15.35
N ASP A 704 -24.44 -29.70 -16.49
CA ASP A 704 -24.20 -31.14 -16.65
C ASP A 704 -22.95 -31.62 -15.89
N LYS A 705 -21.95 -30.75 -15.70
CA LYS A 705 -20.76 -31.03 -14.89
C LYS A 705 -21.04 -31.03 -13.38
N ILE A 706 -22.13 -30.40 -12.93
CA ILE A 706 -22.49 -30.33 -11.51
C ILE A 706 -23.09 -31.66 -11.07
N GLN A 707 -22.21 -32.53 -10.57
CA GLN A 707 -22.56 -33.74 -9.85
C GLN A 707 -23.29 -33.36 -8.55
N MET A 708 -24.53 -33.80 -8.42
CA MET A 708 -25.33 -33.64 -7.22
C MET A 708 -25.07 -34.81 -6.26
N CYS A 709 -25.12 -34.55 -4.96
CA CYS A 709 -24.85 -35.58 -3.96
C CYS A 709 -25.98 -36.64 -3.94
N VAL A 710 -25.64 -37.89 -4.24
CA VAL A 710 -26.52 -39.08 -4.17
C VAL A 710 -25.84 -40.18 -3.34
N GLY A 711 -25.27 -39.78 -2.19
CA GLY A 711 -24.82 -40.70 -1.13
C GLY A 711 -23.36 -41.18 -1.21
N SER A 712 -22.74 -41.26 -0.03
CA SER A 712 -21.50 -41.97 0.36
C SER A 712 -20.19 -41.83 -0.43
N LEU A 713 -20.15 -41.24 -1.63
CA LEU A 713 -18.92 -41.00 -2.39
C LEU A 713 -18.84 -39.53 -2.82
N THR A 714 -18.64 -38.63 -1.84
CA THR A 714 -18.34 -37.22 -2.09
C THR A 714 -16.90 -37.04 -2.56
N SER A 715 -16.72 -36.24 -3.61
CA SER A 715 -15.41 -35.71 -3.99
C SER A 715 -14.87 -34.81 -2.89
N LYS A 716 -13.55 -34.75 -2.70
CA LYS A 716 -12.90 -33.91 -1.66
C LYS A 716 -13.43 -32.47 -1.67
N ARG A 717 -13.61 -31.89 -2.86
CA ARG A 717 -14.15 -30.52 -3.03
C ARG A 717 -15.59 -30.38 -2.56
N GLN A 718 -16.45 -31.38 -2.80
CA GLN A 718 -17.83 -31.38 -2.31
C GLN A 718 -17.89 -31.51 -0.78
N ALA A 719 -16.98 -32.28 -0.18
CA ALA A 719 -16.86 -32.36 1.27
C ALA A 719 -16.42 -31.03 1.89
N GLU A 720 -15.50 -30.30 1.25
CA GLU A 720 -15.11 -28.94 1.64
C GLU A 720 -16.30 -27.96 1.50
N ASP A 721 -17.03 -28.00 0.38
CA ASP A 721 -18.22 -27.15 0.13
C ASP A 721 -19.37 -27.43 1.12
N ASP A 722 -19.63 -28.69 1.50
CA ASP A 722 -20.69 -29.05 2.46
C ASP A 722 -20.29 -28.80 3.93
N LEU A 723 -19.01 -28.86 4.29
CA LEU A 723 -18.52 -28.40 5.61
C LEU A 723 -18.65 -26.88 5.76
N LEU A 724 -18.37 -26.12 4.71
CA LEU A 724 -18.57 -24.66 4.69
C LEU A 724 -20.06 -24.31 4.80
N ASP A 725 -20.94 -25.05 4.12
CA ASP A 725 -22.39 -24.90 4.22
C ASP A 725 -22.92 -25.21 5.63
N GLN A 726 -22.48 -26.32 6.24
CA GLN A 726 -22.82 -26.67 7.62
C GLN A 726 -22.42 -25.57 8.60
N LYS A 727 -21.21 -25.00 8.50
CA LYS A 727 -20.78 -23.91 9.39
C LYS A 727 -21.68 -22.67 9.28
N LYS A 728 -22.19 -22.35 8.09
CA LYS A 728 -23.16 -21.24 7.92
C LYS A 728 -24.50 -21.56 8.56
N GLU A 729 -25.01 -22.78 8.40
CA GLU A 729 -26.26 -23.24 9.01
C GLU A 729 -26.15 -23.27 10.55
N GLU A 730 -24.98 -23.60 11.10
CA GLU A 730 -24.66 -23.49 12.53
C GLU A 730 -24.59 -22.03 13.03
N ASP A 731 -23.92 -21.13 12.30
CA ASP A 731 -23.89 -19.68 12.59
C ASP A 731 -25.31 -19.07 12.59
N GLU A 732 -26.16 -19.48 11.64
CA GLU A 732 -27.55 -19.01 11.48
C GLU A 732 -28.46 -19.52 12.61
N GLN A 733 -28.29 -20.78 13.03
CA GLN A 733 -28.99 -21.34 14.20
C GLN A 733 -28.54 -20.70 15.51
N LEU A 734 -27.24 -20.39 15.66
CA LEU A 734 -26.70 -19.71 16.83
C LEU A 734 -27.32 -18.33 17.05
N LEU A 735 -27.62 -17.58 15.98
CA LEU A 735 -28.32 -16.29 16.09
C LEU A 735 -29.74 -16.43 16.64
N LEU A 736 -30.48 -17.47 16.24
CA LEU A 736 -31.82 -17.78 16.76
C LEU A 736 -31.78 -18.22 18.24
N GLU A 737 -30.75 -18.98 18.63
CA GLU A 737 -30.49 -19.36 20.02
C GLU A 737 -30.16 -18.14 20.90
N MET A 738 -29.31 -17.23 20.40
CA MET A 738 -28.92 -15.99 21.08
C MET A 738 -30.08 -14.99 21.20
N GLU A 739 -30.98 -14.96 20.22
CA GLU A 739 -32.21 -14.16 20.23
C GLU A 739 -33.20 -14.67 21.28
N ARG A 740 -33.44 -15.99 21.31
CA ARG A 740 -34.37 -16.60 22.29
C ARG A 740 -33.89 -16.40 23.72
N ARG A 741 -32.58 -16.54 23.99
CA ARG A 741 -32.00 -16.27 25.32
C ARG A 741 -32.12 -14.80 25.74
N GLU A 742 -31.99 -13.84 24.82
CA GLU A 742 -32.21 -12.41 25.17
C GLU A 742 -33.69 -12.12 25.50
N LEU A 743 -34.64 -12.89 24.98
CA LEU A 743 -36.05 -12.85 25.41
C LEU A 743 -36.23 -13.50 26.79
N GLU A 744 -35.72 -14.73 26.98
CA GLU A 744 -35.76 -15.46 28.27
C GLU A 744 -35.15 -14.63 29.43
N ASP A 745 -34.00 -13.96 29.21
CA ASP A 745 -33.36 -13.03 30.17
C ASP A 745 -34.18 -11.77 30.46
N SER A 746 -34.97 -11.31 29.48
CA SER A 746 -35.82 -10.12 29.61
C SER A 746 -37.08 -10.43 30.40
N GLU A 747 -37.71 -11.59 30.13
CA GLU A 747 -38.85 -12.10 30.89
C GLU A 747 -38.45 -12.48 32.32
N GLY A 748 -37.29 -13.10 32.51
CA GLY A 748 -36.73 -13.41 33.83
C GLY A 748 -36.52 -12.17 34.72
N LYS A 749 -36.18 -11.01 34.12
CA LYS A 749 -36.11 -9.72 34.84
C LYS A 749 -37.47 -9.10 35.11
N ALA A 750 -38.48 -9.35 34.26
CA ALA A 750 -39.86 -8.92 34.51
C ALA A 750 -40.54 -9.74 35.62
N GLY A 751 -40.21 -11.03 35.76
CA GLY A 751 -40.73 -11.91 36.81
C GLY A 751 -40.12 -11.71 38.21
N GLY A 752 -39.03 -10.93 38.34
CA GLY A 752 -38.24 -10.76 39.57
C GLY A 752 -38.87 -9.91 40.68
N GLY A 753 -40.20 -9.91 40.83
CA GLY A 753 -40.93 -9.05 41.75
C GLY A 753 -41.32 -9.72 43.08
N SER A 754 -40.74 -9.23 44.19
CA SER A 754 -41.32 -9.31 45.55
C SER A 754 -41.61 -10.69 46.17
N LYS A 755 -40.57 -11.36 46.70
CA LYS A 755 -40.67 -12.08 47.99
C LYS A 755 -39.44 -11.81 48.86
N ALA A 756 -39.68 -11.45 50.13
CA ALA A 756 -38.63 -11.23 51.12
C ALA A 756 -38.12 -12.57 51.70
N PRO A 757 -36.85 -12.65 52.16
CA PRO A 757 -36.31 -13.86 52.75
C PRO A 757 -36.80 -14.04 54.21
N THR A 758 -37.51 -15.14 54.46
CA THR A 758 -37.74 -15.67 55.82
C THR A 758 -37.11 -17.06 55.96
N SER A 759 -36.87 -17.49 57.20
CA SER A 759 -35.82 -18.46 57.50
C SER A 759 -36.24 -19.94 57.57
N ALA A 760 -35.30 -20.79 57.16
CA ALA A 760 -35.03 -22.17 57.56
C ALA A 760 -36.12 -22.99 58.31
N LYS A 761 -36.45 -24.17 57.75
CA LYS A 761 -36.09 -25.46 58.39
C LYS A 761 -36.21 -26.66 57.42
N GLY A 762 -35.47 -27.73 57.73
CA GLY A 762 -35.18 -28.84 56.84
C GLY A 762 -36.30 -29.87 56.60
N GLY A 763 -35.99 -30.84 55.73
CA GLY A 763 -36.84 -31.96 55.37
C GLY A 763 -36.10 -32.98 54.48
N ASP A 764 -35.45 -33.96 55.10
CA ASP A 764 -34.84 -35.11 54.40
C ASP A 764 -35.92 -36.10 53.92
N ARG A 765 -35.81 -36.60 52.69
CA ARG A 765 -35.95 -38.04 52.42
C ARG A 765 -35.42 -38.52 51.06
N ARG A 766 -35.01 -39.79 51.07
CA ARG A 766 -34.23 -40.50 50.05
C ARG A 766 -35.07 -41.30 49.02
N LYS A 767 -34.43 -41.54 47.87
CA LYS A 767 -34.32 -42.83 47.10
C LYS A 767 -35.44 -43.31 46.16
N THR A 768 -34.99 -44.20 45.25
CA THR A 768 -35.70 -45.04 44.23
C THR A 768 -36.35 -44.29 43.06
N GLY A 769 -36.17 -44.66 41.79
CA GLY A 769 -35.19 -45.58 41.18
C GLY A 769 -35.70 -46.99 40.83
N THR A 770 -36.21 -47.16 39.61
CA THR A 770 -36.48 -48.47 38.96
C THR A 770 -36.37 -48.34 37.43
N GLU A 771 -35.89 -49.38 36.75
CA GLU A 771 -35.87 -49.51 35.28
C GLU A 771 -37.16 -50.22 34.76
N GLY A 772 -37.54 -50.07 33.49
CA GLY A 772 -38.86 -50.57 33.01
C GLY A 772 -39.14 -50.63 31.50
N LYS A 773 -38.30 -51.34 30.74
CA LYS A 773 -38.49 -51.96 29.39
C LYS A 773 -39.64 -51.53 28.43
N ASN A 774 -39.23 -51.35 27.17
CA ASN A 774 -39.95 -51.49 25.90
C ASN A 774 -41.27 -52.30 25.88
N VAL A 775 -42.27 -51.73 25.18
CA VAL A 775 -43.09 -52.42 24.16
C VAL A 775 -43.24 -51.47 22.97
N GLY A 776 -43.37 -51.98 21.75
CA GLY A 776 -43.75 -51.19 20.56
C GLY A 776 -44.43 -52.08 19.52
N VAL A 777 -45.00 -51.51 18.44
CA VAL A 777 -45.32 -52.22 17.17
C VAL A 777 -45.77 -51.26 16.06
N SER A 778 -45.42 -51.63 14.81
CA SER A 778 -45.89 -51.17 13.48
C SER A 778 -46.49 -49.77 13.24
N SER A 779 -45.76 -49.02 12.42
CA SER A 779 -46.20 -48.30 11.20
C SER A 779 -47.62 -48.52 10.64
N THR A 780 -48.18 -47.46 10.06
CA THR A 780 -48.85 -47.51 8.73
C THR A 780 -48.75 -46.17 8.00
N THR A 781 -48.80 -46.19 6.67
CA THR A 781 -48.66 -45.02 5.78
C THR A 781 -50.00 -44.44 5.35
N ALA A 782 -50.09 -43.11 5.27
CA ALA A 782 -51.10 -42.41 4.46
C ALA A 782 -50.56 -41.04 3.98
N SER A 783 -51.02 -40.58 2.82
CA SER A 783 -50.56 -39.33 2.19
C SER A 783 -51.73 -38.46 1.71
N SER A 784 -51.49 -37.14 1.67
CA SER A 784 -52.19 -36.13 0.83
C SER A 784 -53.73 -36.05 0.85
N ALA A 785 -54.27 -34.85 1.12
CA ALA A 785 -54.96 -34.04 0.10
C ALA A 785 -55.34 -32.63 0.60
N ALA A 786 -55.46 -31.70 -0.35
CA ALA A 786 -55.74 -30.28 -0.12
C ALA A 786 -57.14 -29.96 0.42
N LYS A 787 -57.29 -28.76 1.00
CA LYS A 787 -58.58 -28.04 1.00
C LYS A 787 -58.43 -26.59 0.54
N LYS A 788 -59.29 -26.22 -0.40
CA LYS A 788 -59.40 -24.93 -1.10
C LYS A 788 -60.44 -24.08 -0.37
N VAL A 789 -60.14 -22.81 -0.08
CA VAL A 789 -61.10 -21.87 0.54
C VAL A 789 -61.47 -20.78 -0.45
N THR A 790 -62.77 -20.57 -0.63
CA THR A 790 -63.36 -19.61 -1.58
C THR A 790 -63.89 -18.35 -0.90
N ARG A 791 -63.77 -17.25 -1.63
CA ARG A 791 -64.37 -15.93 -1.39
C ARG A 791 -65.92 -15.99 -1.32
N PRO A 792 -66.57 -15.28 -0.39
CA PRO A 792 -67.94 -14.80 -0.54
C PRO A 792 -67.99 -13.28 -0.84
N ALA A 793 -69.12 -12.79 -1.35
CA ALA A 793 -69.44 -11.37 -1.57
C ALA A 793 -70.96 -11.17 -1.74
N LYS A 794 -71.43 -9.90 -1.69
CA LYS A 794 -72.83 -9.38 -1.72
C LYS A 794 -73.47 -9.17 -0.34
N THR A 795 -74.33 -8.16 -0.10
CA THR A 795 -74.60 -6.85 -0.75
C THR A 795 -75.39 -5.95 0.22
N GLY A 796 -75.21 -4.63 0.17
CA GLY A 796 -76.07 -3.62 0.82
C GLY A 796 -75.70 -2.21 0.33
N SER A 797 -76.66 -1.29 0.17
CA SER A 797 -76.45 -0.03 -0.56
C SER A 797 -77.35 1.12 -0.09
N ALA A 798 -76.77 2.31 0.13
CA ALA A 798 -77.48 3.60 0.16
C ALA A 798 -76.56 4.82 -0.10
N THR A 799 -76.60 5.35 -1.34
CA THR A 799 -76.61 6.78 -1.72
C THR A 799 -75.78 7.87 -0.99
N GLY A 800 -74.92 8.60 -1.73
CA GLY A 800 -74.35 9.90 -1.33
C GLY A 800 -73.65 10.65 -2.49
N LYS A 801 -73.95 11.94 -2.70
CA LYS A 801 -73.60 12.71 -3.94
C LYS A 801 -72.23 13.45 -3.91
N ARG A 802 -71.72 13.80 -5.10
CA ARG A 802 -70.64 14.79 -5.46
C ARG A 802 -71.36 16.11 -5.93
N PRO A 803 -70.75 17.31 -6.16
CA PRO A 803 -69.32 17.64 -6.34
C PRO A 803 -68.86 19.02 -5.69
N PRO A 804 -68.07 19.99 -6.28
CA PRO A 804 -67.19 20.94 -5.52
C PRO A 804 -67.53 22.45 -5.85
N PRO A 805 -66.63 23.46 -6.07
CA PRO A 805 -65.26 23.84 -5.59
C PRO A 805 -65.07 25.33 -5.14
N SER A 806 -63.91 25.71 -4.55
CA SER A 806 -63.29 27.08 -4.48
C SER A 806 -61.93 27.01 -3.70
N SER A 807 -60.78 27.64 -4.01
CA SER A 807 -60.34 29.04 -4.29
C SER A 807 -60.40 29.97 -3.06
N SER A 808 -59.44 30.87 -2.76
CA SER A 808 -58.29 31.45 -3.50
C SER A 808 -57.23 32.14 -2.58
N SER A 809 -56.13 32.67 -3.17
CA SER A 809 -55.34 33.86 -2.75
C SER A 809 -54.53 33.84 -1.41
N ASN A 810 -53.37 34.51 -1.23
CA ASN A 810 -52.63 35.41 -2.15
C ASN A 810 -51.09 35.49 -1.92
N THR A 811 -50.44 36.02 -2.96
CA THR A 811 -49.14 36.73 -3.11
C THR A 811 -48.60 37.59 -1.94
N SER A 812 -47.35 38.11 -1.90
CA SER A 812 -45.99 37.79 -2.45
C SER A 812 -45.04 39.02 -2.27
N VAL A 813 -43.72 38.88 -2.50
CA VAL A 813 -42.69 39.99 -2.55
C VAL A 813 -42.49 40.70 -1.17
N THR A 814 -41.40 41.41 -0.80
CA THR A 814 -40.19 41.94 -1.49
C THR A 814 -38.95 41.96 -0.56
N SER A 815 -37.76 42.08 -1.16
CA SER A 815 -36.45 42.25 -0.52
C SER A 815 -36.06 43.70 -0.18
N THR A 816 -35.28 43.93 0.88
CA THR A 816 -34.41 45.12 1.03
C THR A 816 -33.16 44.83 1.88
N ASN A 817 -32.08 45.57 1.62
CA ASN A 817 -30.82 45.55 2.37
C ASN A 817 -30.83 46.55 3.56
N ARG A 818 -29.94 46.36 4.56
CA ARG A 818 -28.81 47.29 4.88
C ARG A 818 -28.39 47.36 6.38
N ALA A 819 -27.20 46.81 6.65
CA ALA A 819 -26.11 47.28 7.53
C ALA A 819 -26.33 48.07 8.86
N THR A 820 -25.53 47.64 9.86
CA THR A 820 -24.73 48.41 10.86
C THR A 820 -25.28 48.96 12.20
N LYS A 821 -24.60 48.48 13.27
CA LYS A 821 -24.03 49.19 14.45
C LYS A 821 -24.82 49.39 15.77
N THR A 822 -24.14 48.93 16.85
CA THR A 822 -24.01 49.49 18.24
C THR A 822 -25.23 49.60 19.18
N GLY A 823 -25.10 49.03 20.39
CA GLY A 823 -25.96 49.31 21.57
C GLY A 823 -25.48 48.55 22.84
N LYS A 824 -25.47 49.19 24.02
CA LYS A 824 -24.94 48.64 25.31
C LYS A 824 -26.00 47.91 26.16
N ALA A 825 -25.54 47.10 27.11
CA ALA A 825 -26.31 46.41 28.15
C ALA A 825 -26.82 47.34 29.29
N PRO A 826 -27.72 46.84 30.16
CA PRO A 826 -27.34 46.50 31.56
C PRO A 826 -27.94 45.13 32.04
N GLY A 827 -27.59 44.54 33.19
CA GLY A 827 -26.53 44.86 34.18
C GLY A 827 -26.58 44.00 35.48
N LYS A 828 -25.42 43.84 36.14
CA LYS A 828 -25.08 43.52 37.58
C LYS A 828 -26.13 42.88 38.51
N LYS A 829 -25.76 41.91 39.36
CA LYS A 829 -24.94 42.11 40.60
C LYS A 829 -23.97 40.95 40.94
N SER A 830 -23.35 40.97 42.13
CA SER A 830 -22.12 40.23 42.49
C SER A 830 -21.84 40.17 44.00
N THR A 831 -21.24 39.06 44.48
CA THR A 831 -20.48 38.88 45.76
C THR A 831 -19.35 37.84 45.47
N GLU A 832 -18.05 38.00 45.78
CA GLU A 832 -17.31 38.29 47.05
C GLU A 832 -17.12 37.02 47.94
N ASN A 833 -15.98 36.69 48.59
CA ASN A 833 -14.61 37.26 48.80
C ASN A 833 -13.65 36.14 49.33
N ALA A 834 -12.30 36.23 49.50
CA ALA A 834 -11.19 37.05 48.95
C ALA A 834 -9.79 36.54 49.46
N THR A 835 -8.67 37.07 48.91
CA THR A 835 -7.28 37.17 49.46
C THR A 835 -6.45 35.95 49.93
N PHE A 836 -5.18 35.85 49.47
CA PHE A 836 -3.99 36.06 50.32
C PHE A 836 -2.73 36.45 49.50
N ALA A 837 -1.63 36.83 50.16
CA ALA A 837 -0.44 37.47 49.55
C ALA A 837 0.89 36.71 49.75
N ALA A 838 1.98 37.23 49.16
CA ALA A 838 3.34 36.66 49.19
C ALA A 838 4.13 36.96 50.48
N PRO A 839 5.35 36.41 50.60
CA PRO A 839 6.46 37.19 51.14
C PRO A 839 7.70 37.23 50.22
N THR A 840 8.53 38.24 50.42
CA THR A 840 9.82 38.47 49.74
C THR A 840 11.01 37.96 50.55
N ALA A 841 12.10 37.59 49.88
CA ALA A 841 13.44 37.58 50.46
C ALA A 841 14.46 38.07 49.42
N SER A 842 15.51 38.76 49.85
CA SER A 842 16.52 39.37 48.99
C SER A 842 17.94 39.14 49.52
N SER A 843 18.89 39.04 48.60
CA SER A 843 20.30 39.31 48.89
C SER A 843 20.96 39.86 47.62
N ALA A 844 21.85 40.83 47.79
CA ALA A 844 22.61 41.44 46.72
C ALA A 844 24.10 41.29 47.02
N SER A 845 24.92 41.12 45.98
CA SER A 845 26.37 41.28 46.08
C SER A 845 26.91 41.77 44.74
N LYS A 846 27.65 42.88 44.81
CA LYS A 846 28.18 43.63 43.67
C LYS A 846 29.61 44.00 44.04
N VAL A 847 30.63 43.51 43.33
CA VAL A 847 32.02 43.94 43.57
C VAL A 847 32.92 43.75 42.33
N THR A 848 33.78 44.76 42.13
CA THR A 848 34.98 44.88 41.27
C THR A 848 35.01 44.33 39.83
N SER A 849 35.27 45.25 38.91
CA SER A 849 35.94 45.03 37.63
C SER A 849 37.47 44.90 37.80
N ILE A 850 38.13 44.19 36.87
CA ILE A 850 39.54 44.37 36.51
C ILE A 850 39.63 44.42 34.97
N SER A 851 40.60 45.15 34.43
CA SER A 851 40.74 45.45 33.00
C SER A 851 42.12 45.05 32.47
N ALA A 852 42.20 44.62 31.21
CA ALA A 852 43.45 44.43 30.48
C ALA A 852 43.28 44.83 29.00
N LYS A 853 44.23 45.62 28.47
CA LYS A 853 44.27 46.08 27.07
C LYS A 853 45.58 45.65 26.39
N ALA A 854 45.50 45.00 25.23
CA ALA A 854 46.45 45.09 24.10
C ALA A 854 45.87 44.35 22.88
N GLY A 855 46.01 44.78 21.62
CA GLY A 855 46.39 46.09 21.10
C GLY A 855 47.69 46.14 20.28
N LYS A 856 47.61 45.95 18.95
CA LYS A 856 48.56 46.48 17.95
C LYS A 856 47.96 46.48 16.52
N LYS A 857 48.62 47.18 15.58
CA LYS A 857 48.14 47.48 14.20
C LYS A 857 49.04 46.85 13.13
N SER A 858 48.56 46.85 11.88
CA SER A 858 49.20 46.41 10.63
C SER A 858 50.49 47.18 10.26
N PRO A 859 51.25 46.69 9.26
CA PRO A 859 51.35 47.44 7.99
C PRO A 859 51.29 46.56 6.70
N PRO A 860 51.21 47.16 5.48
CA PRO A 860 51.01 46.45 4.19
C PRO A 860 52.07 46.81 3.09
N VAL A 861 51.79 46.45 1.80
CA VAL A 861 52.47 46.91 0.54
C VAL A 861 53.80 46.12 0.27
N PRO A 862 54.26 45.79 -0.98
CA PRO A 862 54.03 46.48 -2.27
C PRO A 862 53.55 45.68 -3.50
N GLU A 863 53.17 46.44 -4.53
CA GLU A 863 52.88 46.03 -5.92
C GLU A 863 54.15 46.06 -6.81
N THR A 864 54.08 45.48 -8.01
CA THR A 864 54.89 45.90 -9.17
C THR A 864 54.12 45.72 -10.50
N ASN A 865 54.32 46.63 -11.45
CA ASN A 865 53.71 46.63 -12.79
C ASN A 865 54.59 45.89 -13.82
N ASN A 866 54.02 45.26 -14.86
CA ASN A 866 53.79 45.93 -16.17
C ASN A 866 53.22 45.06 -17.33
N ASN A 867 52.83 45.76 -18.41
CA ASN A 867 52.71 45.33 -19.82
C ASN A 867 51.53 44.43 -20.32
N LYS A 868 50.57 45.12 -20.96
CA LYS A 868 49.82 44.70 -22.17
C LYS A 868 50.72 44.85 -23.44
N PRO A 869 50.33 44.48 -24.69
CA PRO A 869 48.99 44.21 -25.27
C PRO A 869 48.87 42.86 -26.05
N GLY A 870 47.75 42.49 -26.71
CA GLY A 870 46.38 43.01 -26.66
C GLY A 870 45.59 43.00 -28.01
N ASN A 871 44.56 42.15 -28.13
CA ASN A 871 43.38 42.27 -29.02
C ASN A 871 42.33 41.23 -28.54
N ARG A 872 41.05 41.50 -28.22
CA ARG A 872 39.92 42.31 -28.76
C ARG A 872 39.06 41.63 -29.84
N ARG A 873 38.01 40.92 -29.38
CA ARG A 873 36.59 40.84 -29.87
C ARG A 873 35.90 39.76 -29.00
N ARG A 874 34.91 39.94 -28.11
CA ARG A 874 33.96 41.01 -27.69
C ARG A 874 32.48 40.81 -28.11
N ALA A 875 31.81 39.84 -27.47
CA ALA A 875 30.40 39.80 -27.05
C ALA A 875 30.28 38.66 -26.00
N GLY A 876 29.41 38.62 -24.99
CA GLY A 876 28.30 39.51 -24.61
C GLY A 876 26.93 38.87 -24.94
N SER A 877 26.02 38.60 -24.00
CA SER A 877 26.09 38.69 -22.52
C SER A 877 25.03 37.81 -21.85
N ASP A 878 25.08 37.73 -20.51
CA ASP A 878 24.00 37.31 -19.60
C ASP A 878 23.57 35.83 -19.61
N GLY A 879 22.98 35.36 -18.50
CA GLY A 879 22.68 33.94 -18.25
C GLY A 879 21.41 33.74 -17.44
N LEU A 880 20.98 32.47 -17.31
CA LEU A 880 19.71 32.11 -16.66
C LEU A 880 19.82 30.88 -15.76
N ILE A 881 19.52 31.13 -14.47
CA ILE A 881 18.88 30.28 -13.47
C ILE A 881 18.61 28.82 -13.90
N CYS A 882 19.31 27.86 -13.29
CA CYS A 882 18.92 26.45 -13.35
C CYS A 882 17.81 26.16 -12.32
N LEU A 883 16.71 25.52 -12.76
CA LEU A 883 15.58 25.13 -11.92
C LEU A 883 15.61 23.63 -11.60
N SER A 884 15.30 23.27 -10.36
CA SER A 884 15.33 21.90 -9.87
C SER A 884 14.28 21.00 -10.53
N SER A 885 14.72 19.88 -11.11
CA SER A 885 13.88 18.90 -11.78
C SER A 885 13.09 18.03 -10.80
N ASN A 886 11.85 18.43 -10.49
CA ASN A 886 10.91 17.60 -9.74
C ASN A 886 10.51 16.35 -10.56
N ALA A 887 11.03 15.18 -10.17
CA ALA A 887 10.67 13.89 -10.76
C ALA A 887 9.20 13.54 -10.48
N LYS A 888 8.32 13.80 -11.45
CA LYS A 888 6.92 13.34 -11.41
C LYS A 888 6.82 11.89 -11.86
N THR A 889 6.19 11.06 -11.04
CA THR A 889 5.92 9.65 -11.34
C THR A 889 5.03 9.52 -12.57
N ALA A 890 5.59 8.98 -13.66
CA ALA A 890 4.83 8.68 -14.88
C ALA A 890 3.83 7.55 -14.62
N THR A 891 2.55 7.79 -14.92
CA THR A 891 1.48 6.78 -14.77
C THR A 891 1.31 6.00 -16.06
N SER A 892 1.47 4.68 -16.00
CA SER A 892 1.40 3.76 -17.14
C SER A 892 -0.03 3.64 -17.69
N ARG A 893 -0.37 4.51 -18.65
CA ARG A 893 -1.62 4.41 -19.42
C ARG A 893 -1.52 3.31 -20.48
N SER A 894 -1.97 2.11 -20.13
CA SER A 894 -2.25 1.06 -21.12
C SER A 894 -3.32 1.53 -22.12
N ARG A 895 -3.06 1.31 -23.42
CA ARG A 895 -4.02 1.42 -24.52
C ARG A 895 -3.78 0.27 -25.50
N LYS A 896 -4.70 -0.71 -25.51
CA LYS A 896 -4.97 -1.59 -26.66
C LYS A 896 -6.38 -2.18 -26.54
N GLY A 897 -7.23 -1.85 -27.51
CA GLY A 897 -8.37 -2.64 -27.99
C GLY A 897 -8.16 -2.79 -29.50
N SER A 898 -8.12 -4.02 -30.01
CA SER A 898 -9.20 -4.63 -30.82
C SER A 898 -9.00 -4.30 -32.32
N ASP A 899 -9.37 -5.13 -33.30
CA ASP A 899 -10.30 -6.27 -33.30
C ASP A 899 -9.83 -7.51 -34.12
N GLN A 900 -10.40 -8.67 -33.76
CA GLN A 900 -10.86 -9.81 -34.58
C GLN A 900 -10.13 -10.23 -35.90
N ASN A 901 -9.77 -11.53 -36.02
CA ASN A 901 -10.59 -12.48 -36.80
C ASN A 901 -10.24 -14.01 -36.72
N ALA A 902 -11.31 -14.81 -36.60
CA ALA A 902 -11.66 -16.13 -37.18
C ALA A 902 -10.72 -17.38 -37.31
N SER A 903 -11.40 -18.55 -37.25
CA SER A 903 -11.02 -19.95 -37.63
C SER A 903 -10.00 -20.71 -36.76
N THR A 904 -10.14 -21.98 -36.32
CA THR A 904 -10.98 -23.20 -36.57
C THR A 904 -10.48 -24.27 -37.57
N THR A 905 -9.75 -25.28 -37.07
CA THR A 905 -9.66 -26.69 -37.52
C THR A 905 -9.19 -27.53 -36.31
N VAL A 906 -9.88 -28.55 -35.79
CA VAL A 906 -10.25 -29.91 -36.30
C VAL A 906 -9.19 -30.98 -35.94
N ASP A 907 -9.65 -32.09 -35.34
CA ASP A 907 -8.84 -33.19 -34.79
C ASP A 907 -8.72 -34.42 -35.74
N GLY A 908 -7.54 -35.06 -35.72
CA GLY A 908 -7.31 -36.47 -36.08
C GLY A 908 -7.24 -36.86 -37.57
N PRO A 909 -6.99 -38.15 -37.91
CA PRO A 909 -6.83 -39.30 -36.99
C PRO A 909 -5.67 -40.30 -37.27
N SER A 910 -5.37 -41.13 -36.26
CA SER A 910 -4.98 -42.57 -36.31
C SER A 910 -3.75 -43.11 -37.07
N SER A 911 -2.93 -43.94 -36.38
CA SER A 911 -2.43 -45.30 -36.77
C SER A 911 -1.03 -45.62 -36.19
N SER A 912 -0.54 -46.88 -36.16
CA SER A 912 -0.96 -48.00 -35.29
C SER A 912 -0.08 -49.26 -35.45
N SER A 913 0.82 -49.54 -34.49
CA SER A 913 1.58 -50.81 -34.28
C SER A 913 2.43 -50.67 -33.00
N GLY A 914 2.83 -51.69 -32.22
CA GLY A 914 3.04 -53.12 -32.49
C GLY A 914 4.53 -53.40 -32.75
N SER A 915 5.26 -54.32 -32.09
CA SER A 915 4.90 -55.31 -31.06
C SER A 915 6.12 -55.84 -30.27
N SER A 916 5.89 -56.45 -29.09
CA SER A 916 6.55 -57.65 -28.50
C SER A 916 8.09 -57.82 -28.34
N SER A 917 8.47 -58.40 -27.18
CA SER A 917 9.69 -59.21 -26.86
C SER A 917 11.09 -58.56 -27.02
N SER A 918 12.00 -58.48 -26.04
CA SER A 918 12.47 -59.40 -24.96
C SER A 918 13.34 -60.59 -25.42
N ILE A 919 14.60 -60.68 -24.91
CA ILE A 919 15.30 -61.89 -24.35
C ILE A 919 16.86 -61.74 -24.32
N LYS A 920 17.47 -61.85 -23.11
CA LYS A 920 18.82 -62.44 -22.73
C LYS A 920 20.11 -61.97 -23.47
N ARG A 921 21.37 -62.12 -22.99
CA ARG A 921 22.04 -62.37 -21.67
C ARG A 921 23.56 -62.08 -21.80
N THR A 922 24.32 -62.34 -20.71
CA THR A 922 25.81 -62.39 -20.56
C THR A 922 26.49 -61.04 -20.31
N SER A 923 27.42 -60.82 -19.35
CA SER A 923 28.44 -61.62 -18.61
C SER A 923 29.72 -61.89 -19.41
N SER A 924 30.96 -61.75 -18.88
CA SER A 924 31.45 -61.61 -17.48
C SER A 924 32.91 -61.06 -17.41
N THR A 925 33.52 -61.13 -16.21
CA THR A 925 34.97 -61.07 -15.87
C THR A 925 35.72 -59.73 -16.08
N SER A 926 36.46 -59.10 -15.14
CA SER A 926 37.17 -59.43 -13.87
C SER A 926 38.65 -59.84 -13.97
N GLU A 927 39.57 -58.93 -13.61
CA GLU A 927 40.84 -59.27 -12.92
C GLU A 927 41.48 -58.07 -12.17
N SER A 928 42.72 -58.20 -11.64
CA SER A 928 43.00 -57.82 -10.24
C SER A 928 44.45 -57.36 -9.89
N ARG A 929 44.69 -57.05 -8.58
CA ARG A 929 45.96 -56.65 -7.89
C ARG A 929 46.37 -55.17 -8.11
N LYS A 930 46.92 -54.38 -7.17
CA LYS A 930 47.24 -54.37 -5.70
C LYS A 930 47.13 -52.89 -5.23
N GLY A 931 47.34 -52.40 -4.00
CA GLY A 931 47.80 -52.87 -2.66
C GLY A 931 48.66 -51.76 -2.00
N SER A 932 48.83 -51.60 -0.67
CA SER A 932 48.24 -52.23 0.54
C SER A 932 48.81 -51.59 1.85
N SER A 933 48.02 -51.52 2.94
CA SER A 933 48.35 -51.05 4.32
C SER A 933 48.58 -49.54 4.52
N THR A 934 48.27 -48.89 5.67
CA THR A 934 47.82 -49.30 7.03
C THR A 934 46.52 -48.54 7.42
N SER A 935 45.40 -49.14 7.87
CA SER A 935 45.09 -49.74 9.19
C SER A 935 45.39 -48.82 10.40
N VAL A 936 44.49 -48.54 11.35
CA VAL A 936 43.24 -49.20 11.83
C VAL A 936 42.05 -48.16 11.73
N THR A 937 40.80 -48.19 12.25
CA THR A 937 40.03 -48.92 13.30
C THR A 937 38.54 -49.11 12.89
N SER A 938 37.55 -49.01 13.79
CA SER A 938 36.10 -49.33 13.60
C SER A 938 35.24 -48.61 14.70
N PRO A 939 33.87 -48.66 14.74
CA PRO A 939 32.90 -49.40 13.92
C PRO A 939 31.55 -48.70 13.49
N ARG A 940 31.07 -49.04 12.27
CA ARG A 940 29.70 -49.54 11.94
C ARG A 940 28.42 -48.91 12.55
N VAL A 941 27.66 -48.15 11.74
CA VAL A 941 26.17 -48.09 11.77
C VAL A 941 25.62 -48.08 10.33
N ARG A 942 24.38 -48.57 10.12
CA ARG A 942 23.71 -48.66 8.80
C ARG A 942 23.12 -47.33 8.32
N GLN A 943 23.04 -47.15 7.00
CA GLN A 943 22.09 -46.22 6.36
C GLN A 943 20.71 -46.90 6.19
N SER A 944 19.65 -46.11 6.28
CA SER A 944 18.34 -46.38 5.65
C SER A 944 17.66 -45.05 5.35
N SER A 945 17.56 -44.69 4.08
CA SER A 945 17.06 -43.39 3.61
C SER A 945 15.60 -43.47 3.18
N ALA A 946 14.76 -42.59 3.73
CA ALA A 946 13.45 -42.25 3.17
C ALA A 946 13.22 -40.74 3.40
N SER A 947 13.02 -40.00 2.30
CA SER A 947 12.89 -38.54 2.31
C SER A 947 11.43 -38.11 2.31
N ASN A 948 11.12 -37.04 3.06
CA ASN A 948 9.97 -36.20 2.76
C ASN A 948 10.26 -34.76 3.22
N VAL A 949 9.76 -33.78 2.47
CA VAL A 949 10.11 -32.36 2.63
C VAL A 949 9.02 -31.61 3.39
N ALA A 950 9.40 -30.85 4.41
CA ALA A 950 8.52 -29.88 5.08
C ALA A 950 9.32 -28.64 5.50
N SER A 951 8.79 -27.46 5.20
CA SER A 951 9.41 -26.15 5.49
C SER A 951 9.11 -25.68 6.92
N THR A 952 10.12 -25.15 7.62
CA THR A 952 9.98 -24.64 9.00
C THR A 952 10.17 -23.13 9.10
N ASN A 953 9.15 -22.41 9.55
CA ASN A 953 9.28 -21.07 10.13
C ASN A 953 9.84 -21.18 11.57
N SER A 954 10.74 -20.28 11.97
CA SER A 954 11.40 -20.32 13.28
C SER A 954 10.86 -19.28 14.27
N THR A 955 10.16 -19.73 15.31
CA THR A 955 9.62 -18.87 16.38
C THR A 955 10.65 -18.60 17.49
N THR A 956 10.76 -17.34 17.93
CA THR A 956 11.67 -16.93 19.03
C THR A 956 11.15 -17.32 20.42
N ARG A 957 12.08 -17.59 21.35
CA ARG A 957 11.82 -18.22 22.66
C ARG A 957 12.10 -17.27 23.82
N ILE A 958 11.06 -16.79 24.50
CA ILE A 958 11.19 -15.93 25.68
C ILE A 958 11.45 -16.78 26.94
N LYS A 959 12.45 -16.41 27.75
CA LYS A 959 12.65 -16.94 29.11
C LYS A 959 11.84 -16.11 30.12
N LYS A 960 11.22 -16.77 31.10
CA LYS A 960 10.68 -16.12 32.31
C LYS A 960 11.68 -16.26 33.45
N THR A 961 11.82 -15.22 34.26
CA THR A 961 12.46 -15.23 35.58
C THR A 961 11.44 -14.79 36.62
N THR A 962 11.29 -15.56 37.69
CA THR A 962 10.39 -15.27 38.81
C THR A 962 11.17 -14.72 39.99
N VAL A 963 10.71 -13.63 40.59
CA VAL A 963 11.16 -13.15 41.90
C VAL A 963 9.94 -12.95 42.78
N SER A 964 9.94 -13.62 43.93
CA SER A 964 8.94 -13.48 44.99
C SER A 964 9.27 -12.30 45.90
N LYS A 965 8.24 -11.65 46.44
CA LYS A 965 8.32 -10.91 47.70
C LYS A 965 7.16 -11.32 48.61
N SER A 966 7.42 -11.21 49.91
CA SER A 966 6.45 -11.25 51.02
C SER A 966 5.43 -10.12 50.91
#